data_AF-A0A1U9ZUW0-F1
#
_entry.id   AF-A0A1U9ZUW0-F1
#
_cell.length_a   1.000
_cell.length_b   1.000
_cell.length_c   1.000
_cell.angle_alpha   90.00
_cell.angle_beta   90.00
_cell.angle_gamma   90.00
#
_symmetry.space_group_name_H-M   'P 1'
#
loop_
_entity.id
_entity.type
_entity.pdbx_description
1 polymer ?
#
loop_
_entity_poly.entity_id
_entity_poly.type
_entity_poly.pdbx_seq_one_letter_code
_entity_poly.pdbx_strand_id
1 'polypeptide(L)'
;MPDDVRMSIGGDNNGAVLIGDHNIFQYTEQRTIVTEREGGPVPVRKREHPDPRWLPESTGTLIGRDHELARIRGWLAERGAPVLVYGPPGIGKSAVLTRIALDALDAGEDVVYLSGARMETEDIVQELFEACYDSPGYLPPPKRLRTLMGKVRALVVIDGYEGSAESLEHLLDATPGATLLLSSTRRLLGAEGHVLPLAGLAEPDAIALTIAEATPDRAGTLATTDADPRRPGTMPTSETDLGRAGTMPTPGTDLGRAGTMPTPQAAPDRAGTAEAASDLADALLMPETHPGGTGASEVGPGPIDVLSEEERAAIRELCRAANGHPRTLLQAAVLMRTSGVRAVAADPDTAARALVASLDGDRSAAARALAALPGVPVPAPALAALAGLPSPGEAESALVELRRLRLAERAGPGHVLAGGTPVPRGRHEAAGYATRLGAWLRTAPRADVTAGAAVVVAVLRAAVSEEAYDPARALARAAAPLLGRSLRWGAWGQVLALGLTAASNAGADDDAAYFESEEKARKRALGLLLGLGGGGAGAAGAVTLLGKGGSVFGSLFSGPTVAVAVATTVAVTAAAVIGVRLASPSSAADPSTVVVTPAAAGPQLSSTTRPPVGALRPDTGQPPVQNPAQNPGWNPVQDPGRNPVQDPGRDTARDQGRNQDQNQGRGRDPVTPRPGTPRLALTDTEIETGGSTGARATGFEAGERITFSWAGRGSGGELGVRTADGQGVAVLPDAVPAGIAAGQYTITAQGASADRRADAALTVRERPAPHVTFVRAPSSVQAEAAIEVVAEGFDAGESVRLTVGDATVATATADGSGRVTLRGDAPANPAQYRLTVTGRAADRSAYKELTVTPKPPPDLSGRWGGYLDFRDVGGGSYEGTRHGPDWVEPNSGCTYPSGGPEVHLSGQAPTYQGEIRWIYGTNGENCDFEWGAATFTLGADGNTLTVRSEDPRDPGHWRSATLRRN
;
A
#
# COMPACT_ATOMS: atom_id res chain seq x y z
N MET A 1 -37.15 31.92 40.57
CA MET A 1 -38.50 31.51 40.15
C MET A 1 -39.25 32.77 39.73
N PRO A 2 -39.24 33.15 38.44
CA PRO A 2 -38.77 32.41 37.25
C PRO A 2 -37.23 32.37 37.14
N ASP A 3 -36.57 31.69 36.21
CA ASP A 3 -37.05 30.60 35.32
C ASP A 3 -35.93 29.55 35.19
N ASP A 4 -36.30 28.26 35.08
CA ASP A 4 -35.36 27.12 35.05
C ASP A 4 -34.84 26.91 33.62
N VAL A 5 -33.70 27.53 33.28
CA VAL A 5 -33.11 27.49 31.92
C VAL A 5 -32.51 26.11 31.64
N ARG A 6 -33.37 25.17 31.24
CA ARG A 6 -32.98 23.87 30.71
C ARG A 6 -32.32 24.03 29.34
N MET A 7 -31.01 24.26 29.34
CA MET A 7 -30.20 24.24 28.12
C MET A 7 -30.20 22.83 27.52
N SER A 8 -31.06 22.63 26.52
CA SER A 8 -31.04 21.46 25.65
C SER A 8 -29.80 21.51 24.74
N ILE A 9 -28.69 20.94 25.18
CA ILE A 9 -27.46 20.83 24.37
C ILE A 9 -27.67 19.71 23.34
N GLY A 10 -28.27 20.05 22.20
CA GLY A 10 -28.43 19.17 21.05
C GLY A 10 -28.24 19.96 19.75
N GLY A 11 -27.29 19.53 18.92
CA GLY A 11 -26.89 20.25 17.71
C GLY A 11 -25.70 21.20 17.92
N ASP A 12 -24.95 21.42 16.84
CA ASP A 12 -23.66 22.12 16.74
C ASP A 12 -23.53 23.41 17.55
N ASN A 13 -22.91 23.32 18.74
CA ASN A 13 -22.52 24.48 19.54
C ASN A 13 -21.04 24.85 19.33
N ASN A 14 -20.81 26.10 18.97
CA ASN A 14 -19.50 26.64 18.60
C ASN A 14 -18.44 26.52 19.70
N GLY A 15 -17.54 25.54 19.58
CA GLY A 15 -16.20 25.58 20.19
C GLY A 15 -16.12 25.55 21.73
N ALA A 16 -17.21 25.21 22.42
CA ALA A 16 -17.26 25.06 23.87
C ALA A 16 -17.04 23.60 24.31
N VAL A 17 -16.26 23.38 25.38
CA VAL A 17 -15.93 22.07 25.95
C VAL A 17 -16.07 22.11 27.48
N LEU A 18 -16.62 21.06 28.10
CA LEU A 18 -16.73 20.93 29.55
C LEU A 18 -15.52 20.16 30.12
N ILE A 19 -14.78 20.75 31.07
CA ILE A 19 -13.63 20.09 31.71
C ILE A 19 -13.73 20.17 33.24
N GLY A 20 -13.61 19.02 33.90
CA GLY A 20 -13.93 18.92 35.32
C GLY A 20 -15.44 19.11 35.55
N ASP A 21 -15.85 19.24 36.80
CA ASP A 21 -17.28 19.45 37.10
C ASP A 21 -17.73 20.92 36.93
N HIS A 22 -16.79 21.88 36.85
CA HIS A 22 -17.07 23.31 36.97
C HIS A 22 -16.48 24.22 35.87
N ASN A 23 -15.74 23.74 34.87
CA ASN A 23 -15.17 24.62 33.83
C ASN A 23 -15.81 24.40 32.46
N ILE A 24 -16.08 25.50 31.75
CA ILE A 24 -16.36 25.55 30.33
C ILE A 24 -15.19 26.25 29.65
N PHE A 25 -14.59 25.60 28.65
CA PHE A 25 -13.51 26.15 27.82
C PHE A 25 -14.10 26.56 26.47
N GLN A 26 -14.03 27.85 26.15
CA GLN A 26 -14.37 28.41 24.85
C GLN A 26 -13.07 28.80 24.13
N TYR A 27 -12.72 28.03 23.11
CA TYR A 27 -11.51 28.27 22.33
C TYR A 27 -11.76 29.34 21.27
N THR A 28 -11.00 30.44 21.30
CA THR A 28 -10.95 31.46 20.24
C THR A 28 -9.63 31.37 19.47
N GLU A 29 -9.51 32.07 18.34
CA GLU A 29 -8.27 32.11 17.55
C GLU A 29 -7.11 32.78 18.32
N GLN A 30 -7.43 33.71 19.21
CA GLN A 30 -6.44 34.47 19.99
C GLN A 30 -6.06 33.79 21.31
N ARG A 31 -7.01 33.12 21.98
CA ARG A 31 -6.82 32.44 23.28
C ARG A 31 -7.97 31.49 23.65
N THR A 32 -7.73 30.59 24.59
CA THR A 32 -8.76 29.92 25.37
C THR A 32 -9.37 30.87 26.41
N ILE A 33 -10.70 30.94 26.45
CA ILE A 33 -11.49 31.59 27.50
C ILE A 33 -12.06 30.50 28.40
N VAL A 34 -11.86 30.63 29.70
CA VAL A 34 -12.43 29.71 30.71
C VAL A 34 -13.54 30.43 31.47
N THR A 35 -14.72 29.83 31.51
CA THR A 35 -15.85 30.28 32.34
C THR A 35 -16.25 29.21 33.34
N GLU A 36 -16.74 29.63 34.50
CA GLU A 36 -17.23 28.73 35.54
C GLU A 36 -18.67 28.28 35.22
N ARG A 37 -18.96 26.99 35.47
CA ARG A 37 -20.27 26.37 35.33
C ARG A 37 -20.90 26.22 36.72
N GLU A 38 -21.99 26.93 36.94
CA GLU A 38 -22.84 26.69 38.12
C GLU A 38 -23.55 25.33 38.03
N GLY A 39 -23.70 24.65 39.17
CA GLY A 39 -24.45 23.40 39.32
C GLY A 39 -23.59 22.18 39.67
N GLY A 40 -24.27 21.07 39.99
CA GLY A 40 -23.61 19.83 40.39
C GLY A 40 -22.85 19.10 39.27
N PRO A 41 -22.13 18.00 39.57
CA PRO A 41 -21.29 17.25 38.62
C PRO A 41 -22.00 16.94 37.30
N VAL A 42 -21.31 17.15 36.17
CA VAL A 42 -21.86 16.95 34.81
C VAL A 42 -22.51 15.55 34.70
N PRO A 43 -23.80 15.42 34.37
CA PRO A 43 -24.43 14.10 34.24
C PRO A 43 -23.87 13.37 33.01
N VAL A 44 -23.58 12.08 33.17
CA VAL A 44 -23.11 11.21 32.08
C VAL A 44 -23.84 9.88 32.14
N ARG A 45 -24.26 9.38 30.98
CA ARG A 45 -25.02 8.12 30.85
C ARG A 45 -24.08 7.02 30.37
N LYS A 46 -23.95 5.90 31.12
CA LYS A 46 -23.26 4.72 30.56
C LYS A 46 -24.12 4.24 29.39
N ARG A 47 -23.48 3.92 28.27
CA ARG A 47 -24.15 3.24 27.16
C ARG A 47 -24.46 1.79 27.57
N GLU A 48 -25.44 1.19 26.90
CA GLU A 48 -25.82 -0.21 27.13
C GLU A 48 -24.65 -1.11 26.70
N HIS A 49 -24.32 -1.04 25.41
CA HIS A 49 -23.08 -1.53 24.80
C HIS A 49 -22.14 -0.38 24.41
N PRO A 50 -20.84 -0.66 24.18
CA PRO A 50 -19.93 0.28 23.52
C PRO A 50 -20.46 0.79 22.18
N ASP A 51 -20.04 2.00 21.81
CA ASP A 51 -20.40 2.63 20.54
C ASP A 51 -19.77 1.91 19.34
N PRO A 52 -20.55 1.53 18.30
CA PRO A 52 -20.07 0.73 17.17
C PRO A 52 -18.87 1.28 16.39
N ARG A 53 -18.53 2.58 16.50
CA ARG A 53 -17.35 3.15 15.83
C ARG A 53 -16.01 2.59 16.34
N TRP A 54 -16.03 1.82 17.43
CA TRP A 54 -14.87 1.18 18.06
C TRP A 54 -14.95 -0.35 18.09
N LEU A 55 -15.62 -0.95 17.09
CA LEU A 55 -15.59 -2.39 16.88
C LEU A 55 -14.47 -2.78 15.89
N PRO A 56 -13.89 -3.98 16.00
CA PRO A 56 -12.88 -4.45 15.05
C PRO A 56 -13.46 -4.59 13.63
N GLU A 57 -12.69 -4.21 12.60
CA GLU A 57 -13.00 -4.60 11.22
C GLU A 57 -12.86 -6.11 11.05
N SER A 58 -13.78 -6.73 10.30
CA SER A 58 -13.68 -8.16 9.96
C SER A 58 -12.49 -8.42 9.04
N THR A 59 -11.61 -9.34 9.46
CA THR A 59 -10.45 -9.81 8.68
C THR A 59 -10.70 -11.19 8.09
N GLY A 60 -10.04 -11.50 6.98
CA GLY A 60 -10.03 -12.86 6.42
C GLY A 60 -9.44 -13.90 7.37
N THR A 61 -9.62 -15.18 7.01
CA THR A 61 -9.27 -16.35 7.85
C THR A 61 -7.84 -16.28 8.39
N LEU A 62 -7.71 -16.39 9.72
CA LEU A 62 -6.43 -16.50 10.41
C LEU A 62 -5.92 -17.94 10.33
N ILE A 63 -4.64 -18.12 10.00
CA ILE A 63 -3.99 -19.44 9.80
C ILE A 63 -2.87 -19.59 10.84
N GLY A 64 -2.75 -20.79 11.43
CA GLY A 64 -1.58 -21.20 12.23
C GLY A 64 -1.38 -20.44 13.54
N ARG A 65 -2.46 -20.09 14.26
CA ARG A 65 -2.42 -19.30 15.51
C ARG A 65 -3.29 -19.84 16.65
N ASP A 66 -3.84 -21.03 16.52
CA ASP A 66 -4.81 -21.60 17.46
C ASP A 66 -4.23 -21.80 18.87
N HIS A 67 -2.93 -22.11 18.97
CA HIS A 67 -2.22 -22.21 20.26
C HIS A 67 -2.11 -20.84 20.95
N GLU A 68 -1.75 -19.78 20.22
CA GLU A 68 -1.71 -18.41 20.74
C GLU A 68 -3.09 -17.91 21.13
N LEU A 69 -4.11 -18.16 20.31
CA LEU A 69 -5.50 -17.80 20.61
C LEU A 69 -6.00 -18.51 21.87
N ALA A 70 -5.84 -19.83 21.98
CA ALA A 70 -6.24 -20.59 23.16
C ALA A 70 -5.55 -20.08 24.45
N ARG A 71 -4.25 -19.75 24.36
CA ARG A 71 -3.47 -19.21 25.47
C ARG A 71 -3.93 -17.81 25.90
N ILE A 72 -4.25 -16.93 24.96
CA ILE A 72 -4.80 -15.60 25.25
C ILE A 72 -6.20 -15.73 25.88
N ARG A 73 -7.09 -16.55 25.33
CA ARG A 73 -8.44 -16.78 25.88
C ARG A 73 -8.38 -17.30 27.33
N GLY A 74 -7.46 -18.20 27.63
CA GLY A 74 -7.22 -18.69 29.01
C GLY A 74 -6.89 -17.55 29.98
N TRP A 75 -5.89 -16.73 29.66
CA TRP A 75 -5.50 -15.60 30.51
C TRP A 75 -6.58 -14.51 30.65
N LEU A 76 -7.35 -14.23 29.60
CA LEU A 76 -8.46 -13.27 29.69
C LEU A 76 -9.58 -13.75 30.62
N ALA A 77 -9.75 -15.07 30.78
CA ALA A 77 -10.69 -15.65 31.74
C ALA A 77 -10.23 -15.53 33.21
N GLU A 78 -8.92 -15.38 33.48
CA GLU A 78 -8.36 -15.24 34.84
C GLU A 78 -8.68 -13.88 35.51
N ARG A 79 -9.19 -12.90 34.74
CA ARG A 79 -9.77 -11.61 35.19
C ARG A 79 -8.97 -10.83 36.26
N GLY A 80 -7.91 -10.16 35.81
CA GLY A 80 -7.30 -9.07 36.59
C GLY A 80 -5.98 -8.55 36.04
N ALA A 81 -5.19 -9.44 35.44
CA ALA A 81 -3.93 -9.10 34.81
C ALA A 81 -4.13 -8.69 33.34
N PRO A 82 -3.44 -7.64 32.84
CA PRO A 82 -3.44 -7.29 31.43
C PRO A 82 -2.64 -8.29 30.60
N VAL A 83 -3.05 -8.48 29.33
CA VAL A 83 -2.37 -9.35 28.37
C VAL A 83 -1.67 -8.49 27.31
N LEU A 84 -0.38 -8.73 27.05
CA LEU A 84 0.40 -8.07 25.99
C LEU A 84 0.90 -9.07 24.94
N VAL A 85 0.48 -8.89 23.70
CA VAL A 85 1.07 -9.58 22.53
C VAL A 85 2.15 -8.67 21.92
N TYR A 86 3.41 -9.12 21.89
CA TYR A 86 4.51 -8.31 21.36
C TYR A 86 5.36 -9.05 20.32
N GLY A 87 6.04 -8.30 19.46
CA GLY A 87 6.83 -8.84 18.35
C GLY A 87 6.97 -7.83 17.20
N PRO A 88 7.71 -8.17 16.13
CA PRO A 88 8.02 -7.23 15.05
C PRO A 88 6.79 -6.72 14.28
N PRO A 89 6.91 -5.60 13.54
CA PRO A 89 5.83 -5.11 12.68
C PRO A 89 5.57 -6.08 11.52
N GLY A 90 4.36 -6.63 11.41
CA GLY A 90 3.97 -7.57 10.34
C GLY A 90 3.91 -9.04 10.75
N ILE A 91 4.20 -9.35 12.02
CA ILE A 91 4.19 -10.72 12.58
C ILE A 91 2.78 -11.31 12.83
N GLY A 92 1.73 -10.50 12.63
CA GLY A 92 0.32 -10.90 12.78
C GLY A 92 -0.37 -10.46 14.09
N LYS A 93 0.26 -9.60 14.92
CA LYS A 93 -0.31 -9.16 16.22
C LYS A 93 -1.75 -8.67 16.12
N SER A 94 -2.00 -7.71 15.22
CA SER A 94 -3.32 -7.14 14.97
C SER A 94 -4.36 -8.20 14.60
N ALA A 95 -4.02 -9.16 13.73
CA ALA A 95 -4.94 -10.22 13.34
C ALA A 95 -5.30 -11.17 14.51
N VAL A 96 -4.36 -11.44 15.42
CA VAL A 96 -4.63 -12.18 16.67
C VAL A 96 -5.56 -11.38 17.59
N LEU A 97 -5.28 -10.07 17.79
CA LEU A 97 -6.14 -9.17 18.57
C LEU A 97 -7.56 -9.07 17.98
N THR A 98 -7.67 -8.87 16.66
CA THR A 98 -8.93 -8.81 15.92
C THR A 98 -9.72 -10.11 16.06
N ARG A 99 -9.10 -11.29 15.93
CA ARG A 99 -9.84 -12.56 16.13
C ARG A 99 -10.36 -12.72 17.54
N ILE A 100 -9.57 -12.40 18.57
CA ILE A 100 -10.02 -12.43 19.97
C ILE A 100 -11.16 -11.42 20.23
N ALA A 101 -11.08 -10.23 19.65
CA ALA A 101 -12.13 -9.22 19.74
C ALA A 101 -13.45 -9.67 19.07
N LEU A 102 -13.35 -10.34 17.91
CA LEU A 102 -14.50 -10.92 17.22
C LEU A 102 -15.07 -12.13 17.97
N ASP A 103 -14.23 -13.04 18.50
CA ASP A 103 -14.67 -14.16 19.36
C ASP A 103 -15.50 -13.66 20.56
N ALA A 104 -15.08 -12.56 21.19
CA ALA A 104 -15.76 -11.98 22.34
C ALA A 104 -17.11 -11.32 21.96
N LEU A 105 -17.18 -10.68 20.78
CA LEU A 105 -18.45 -10.15 20.24
C LEU A 105 -19.42 -11.28 19.85
N ASP A 106 -18.93 -12.34 19.21
CA ASP A 106 -19.71 -13.55 18.88
C ASP A 106 -20.25 -14.23 20.17
N ALA A 107 -19.53 -14.11 21.29
CA ALA A 107 -19.96 -14.56 22.61
C ALA A 107 -20.88 -13.58 23.37
N GLY A 108 -21.13 -12.38 22.83
CA GLY A 108 -21.98 -11.36 23.44
C GLY A 108 -21.32 -10.51 24.53
N GLU A 109 -19.99 -10.42 24.59
CA GLU A 109 -19.28 -9.52 25.50
C GLU A 109 -19.23 -8.07 24.97
N ASP A 110 -19.23 -7.08 25.87
CA ASP A 110 -18.91 -5.69 25.54
C ASP A 110 -17.43 -5.62 25.09
N VAL A 111 -17.13 -5.17 23.87
CA VAL A 111 -15.75 -4.99 23.36
C VAL A 111 -15.50 -3.56 22.91
N VAL A 112 -14.30 -3.03 23.20
CA VAL A 112 -13.80 -1.75 22.69
C VAL A 112 -12.46 -1.97 22.02
N TYR A 113 -12.38 -1.81 20.70
CA TYR A 113 -11.17 -1.94 19.89
C TYR A 113 -10.63 -0.55 19.52
N LEU A 114 -9.49 -0.18 20.10
CA LEU A 114 -8.71 1.01 19.75
C LEU A 114 -7.41 0.62 19.05
N SER A 115 -6.86 1.53 18.25
CA SER A 115 -5.43 1.50 17.97
C SER A 115 -4.71 2.48 18.90
N GLY A 116 -3.67 2.01 19.58
CA GLY A 116 -2.77 2.86 20.37
C GLY A 116 -1.64 3.49 19.54
N ALA A 117 -1.65 3.31 18.21
CA ALA A 117 -0.54 3.69 17.34
C ALA A 117 -0.33 5.22 17.31
N ARG A 118 0.74 5.66 17.98
CA ARG A 118 1.17 7.08 18.10
C ARG A 118 0.14 8.02 18.76
N MET A 119 -0.78 7.48 19.54
CA MET A 119 -1.65 8.26 20.41
C MET A 119 -0.99 8.49 21.77
N GLU A 120 -1.21 9.68 22.35
CA GLU A 120 -0.85 9.98 23.73
C GLU A 120 -1.83 9.28 24.70
N THR A 121 -1.41 8.99 25.93
CA THR A 121 -2.19 8.11 26.82
C THR A 121 -3.48 8.77 27.32
N GLU A 122 -3.50 10.09 27.52
CA GLU A 122 -4.73 10.83 27.84
C GLU A 122 -5.76 10.72 26.72
N ASP A 123 -5.33 10.71 25.46
CA ASP A 123 -6.22 10.64 24.29
C ASP A 123 -6.80 9.23 24.10
N ILE A 124 -6.03 8.18 24.42
CA ILE A 124 -6.52 6.79 24.48
C ILE A 124 -7.57 6.65 25.59
N VAL A 125 -7.26 7.15 26.79
CA VAL A 125 -8.14 7.10 27.95
C VAL A 125 -9.45 7.88 27.72
N GLN A 126 -9.41 9.01 27.01
CA GLN A 126 -10.60 9.75 26.58
C GLN A 126 -11.44 8.97 25.56
N GLU A 127 -10.83 8.28 24.59
CA GLU A 127 -11.61 7.44 23.65
C GLU A 127 -12.29 6.26 24.34
N LEU A 128 -11.62 5.59 25.28
CA LEU A 128 -12.24 4.52 26.08
C LEU A 128 -13.44 5.04 26.88
N PHE A 129 -13.38 6.28 27.35
CA PHE A 129 -14.49 6.94 28.03
C PHE A 129 -15.65 7.24 27.06
N GLU A 130 -15.40 7.89 25.93
CA GLU A 130 -16.45 8.19 24.92
C GLU A 130 -17.07 6.93 24.28
N ALA A 131 -16.33 5.83 24.24
CA ALA A 131 -16.82 4.51 23.80
C ALA A 131 -17.83 3.91 24.77
N CYS A 132 -17.63 4.11 26.07
CA CYS A 132 -18.47 3.54 27.13
C CYS A 132 -19.60 4.48 27.60
N TYR A 133 -19.46 5.79 27.36
CA TYR A 133 -20.37 6.82 27.88
C TYR A 133 -20.93 7.73 26.79
N ASP A 134 -22.15 8.19 27.03
CA ASP A 134 -22.82 9.25 26.27
C ASP A 134 -22.57 10.57 27.01
N SER A 135 -21.60 11.32 26.48
CA SER A 135 -21.00 12.51 27.12
C SER A 135 -20.28 13.42 26.10
N PRO A 136 -21.01 13.98 25.10
CA PRO A 136 -20.42 14.80 24.05
C PRO A 136 -19.74 16.06 24.62
N GLY A 137 -18.48 16.30 24.26
CA GLY A 137 -17.75 17.52 24.65
C GLY A 137 -17.33 17.57 26.12
N TYR A 138 -17.24 16.44 26.82
CA TYR A 138 -16.87 16.36 28.24
C TYR A 138 -15.54 15.63 28.50
N LEU A 139 -14.65 16.28 29.28
CA LEU A 139 -13.41 15.72 29.83
C LEU A 139 -13.57 15.51 31.35
N PRO A 140 -13.73 14.26 31.84
CA PRO A 140 -13.88 14.00 33.27
C PRO A 140 -12.56 14.18 34.03
N PRO A 141 -12.58 14.71 35.27
CA PRO A 141 -11.35 14.83 36.08
C PRO A 141 -10.87 13.44 36.52
N PRO A 142 -9.54 13.18 36.65
CA PRO A 142 -9.00 11.80 36.75
C PRO A 142 -9.64 10.90 37.82
N LYS A 143 -9.91 11.43 39.03
CA LYS A 143 -10.59 10.69 40.11
C LYS A 143 -12.02 10.26 39.71
N ARG A 144 -12.75 11.13 39.02
CA ARG A 144 -14.10 10.84 38.54
C ARG A 144 -14.06 9.89 37.34
N LEU A 145 -13.09 10.04 36.46
CA LEU A 145 -12.85 9.13 35.33
C LEU A 145 -12.61 7.70 35.80
N ARG A 146 -11.68 7.48 36.73
CA ARG A 146 -11.43 6.17 37.36
C ARG A 146 -12.69 5.58 38.02
N THR A 147 -13.52 6.42 38.63
CA THR A 147 -14.81 6.03 39.26
C THR A 147 -15.88 5.64 38.24
N LEU A 148 -15.82 6.17 37.01
CA LEU A 148 -16.69 5.81 35.89
C LEU A 148 -16.19 4.55 35.19
N MET A 149 -14.90 4.50 34.83
CA MET A 149 -14.30 3.33 34.17
C MET A 149 -14.30 2.07 35.06
N GLY A 150 -14.28 2.20 36.38
CA GLY A 150 -14.51 1.09 37.32
C GLY A 150 -15.90 0.43 37.23
N LYS A 151 -16.84 1.01 36.46
CA LYS A 151 -18.17 0.44 36.15
C LYS A 151 -18.28 -0.14 34.74
N VAL A 152 -17.24 0.01 33.92
CA VAL A 152 -17.13 -0.66 32.61
C VAL A 152 -16.72 -2.11 32.86
N ARG A 153 -17.32 -3.04 32.11
CA ARG A 153 -17.03 -4.49 32.18
C ARG A 153 -16.90 -5.02 30.76
N ALA A 154 -15.94 -4.46 30.03
CA ALA A 154 -15.68 -4.71 28.63
C ALA A 154 -14.27 -5.30 28.44
N LEU A 155 -14.08 -6.04 27.34
CA LEU A 155 -12.76 -6.35 26.80
C LEU A 155 -12.25 -5.11 26.04
N VAL A 156 -11.20 -4.49 26.57
CA VAL A 156 -10.54 -3.33 25.97
C VAL A 156 -9.32 -3.83 25.20
N VAL A 157 -9.37 -3.70 23.87
CA VAL A 157 -8.33 -4.13 22.95
C VAL A 157 -7.60 -2.89 22.41
N ILE A 158 -6.27 -2.82 22.58
CA ILE A 158 -5.47 -1.65 22.22
C ILE A 158 -4.30 -2.08 21.34
N ASP A 159 -4.46 -1.93 20.02
CA ASP A 159 -3.52 -2.45 19.03
C ASP A 159 -2.46 -1.41 18.62
N GLY A 160 -1.18 -1.76 18.76
CA GLY A 160 -0.05 -0.89 18.41
C GLY A 160 0.32 0.16 19.46
N TYR A 161 0.12 -0.13 20.75
CA TYR A 161 0.52 0.76 21.85
C TYR A 161 2.05 0.95 21.90
N GLU A 162 2.50 2.20 21.87
CA GLU A 162 3.92 2.57 21.85
C GLU A 162 4.31 3.61 22.93
N GLY A 163 3.59 3.65 24.06
CA GLY A 163 3.96 4.47 25.22
C GLY A 163 5.19 3.95 26.00
N SER A 164 5.42 4.52 27.18
CA SER A 164 6.37 3.98 28.17
C SER A 164 5.67 2.94 29.09
N ALA A 165 6.42 2.29 29.98
CA ALA A 165 5.84 1.44 31.02
C ALA A 165 5.00 2.26 32.03
N GLU A 166 5.51 3.42 32.46
CA GLU A 166 4.80 4.40 33.30
C GLU A 166 3.49 4.89 32.65
N SER A 167 3.50 5.16 31.34
CA SER A 167 2.28 5.50 30.60
C SER A 167 1.28 4.34 30.56
N LEU A 168 1.76 3.10 30.49
CA LEU A 168 0.91 1.90 30.53
C LEU A 168 0.33 1.65 31.94
N GLU A 169 1.10 1.93 32.99
CA GLU A 169 0.62 1.94 34.38
C GLU A 169 -0.49 2.97 34.57
N HIS A 170 -0.32 4.21 34.09
CA HIS A 170 -1.39 5.23 34.11
C HIS A 170 -2.65 4.81 33.35
N LEU A 171 -2.51 4.12 32.20
CA LEU A 171 -3.64 3.58 31.43
C LEU A 171 -4.40 2.50 32.21
N LEU A 172 -3.70 1.57 32.87
CA LEU A 172 -4.29 0.53 33.71
C LEU A 172 -5.01 1.15 34.92
N ASP A 173 -4.36 2.10 35.59
CA ASP A 173 -4.87 2.76 36.80
C ASP A 173 -6.11 3.64 36.50
N ALA A 174 -6.25 4.12 35.26
CA ALA A 174 -7.43 4.81 34.74
C ALA A 174 -8.59 3.88 34.32
N THR A 175 -8.32 2.60 34.06
CA THR A 175 -9.30 1.64 33.46
C THR A 175 -9.66 0.42 34.34
N PRO A 176 -9.74 0.51 35.69
CA PRO A 176 -9.77 -0.63 36.62
C PRO A 176 -11.03 -1.51 36.59
N GLY A 177 -11.98 -1.23 35.70
CA GLY A 177 -13.16 -2.07 35.46
C GLY A 177 -12.97 -3.11 34.36
N ALA A 178 -12.10 -2.84 33.39
CA ALA A 178 -12.00 -3.56 32.13
C ALA A 178 -10.93 -4.67 32.13
N THR A 179 -11.08 -5.64 31.23
CA THR A 179 -10.00 -6.59 30.89
C THR A 179 -9.21 -6.02 29.72
N LEU A 180 -7.88 -5.87 29.84
CA LEU A 180 -7.06 -5.27 28.78
C LEU A 180 -6.25 -6.30 27.99
N LEU A 181 -6.37 -6.22 26.66
CA LEU A 181 -5.52 -6.91 25.69
C LEU A 181 -4.79 -5.88 24.82
N LEU A 182 -3.47 -5.82 24.89
CA LEU A 182 -2.65 -4.86 24.16
C LEU A 182 -1.76 -5.54 23.11
N SER A 183 -1.39 -4.80 22.06
CA SER A 183 -0.24 -5.14 21.22
C SER A 183 0.80 -4.03 21.20
N SER A 184 2.07 -4.40 21.04
CA SER A 184 3.20 -3.46 20.92
C SER A 184 4.35 -4.07 20.10
N THR A 185 5.29 -3.26 19.62
CA THR A 185 6.59 -3.78 19.15
C THR A 185 7.52 -4.16 20.31
N ARG A 186 7.29 -3.63 21.52
CA ARG A 186 8.15 -3.77 22.70
C ARG A 186 7.50 -4.59 23.81
N ARG A 187 8.32 -5.21 24.67
CA ARG A 187 7.86 -5.86 25.91
C ARG A 187 7.68 -4.79 27.00
N LEU A 188 6.45 -4.31 27.18
CA LEU A 188 6.13 -3.19 28.09
C LEU A 188 5.63 -3.63 29.47
N LEU A 189 4.97 -4.79 29.60
CA LEU A 189 4.46 -5.26 30.89
C LEU A 189 5.57 -5.87 31.77
N GLY A 190 5.42 -5.67 33.09
CA GLY A 190 6.28 -6.19 34.14
C GLY A 190 6.08 -7.67 34.44
N ALA A 191 5.95 -8.01 35.73
CA ALA A 191 5.73 -9.38 36.20
C ALA A 191 4.23 -9.73 36.41
N GLU A 192 3.38 -8.74 36.71
CA GLU A 192 1.96 -8.94 37.03
C GLU A 192 1.02 -8.87 35.80
N GLY A 193 1.60 -9.00 34.59
CA GLY A 193 0.86 -9.01 33.34
C GLY A 193 1.30 -10.17 32.46
N HIS A 194 0.36 -10.81 31.76
CA HIS A 194 0.66 -11.92 30.87
C HIS A 194 1.30 -11.39 29.59
N VAL A 195 2.40 -12.02 29.15
CA VAL A 195 3.14 -11.57 27.97
C VAL A 195 3.32 -12.72 26.97
N LEU A 196 2.91 -12.50 25.74
CA LEU A 196 3.08 -13.41 24.61
C LEU A 196 4.04 -12.81 23.56
N PRO A 197 5.25 -13.36 23.37
CA PRO A 197 6.02 -13.10 22.16
C PRO A 197 5.35 -13.82 20.99
N LEU A 198 5.02 -13.09 19.92
CA LEU A 198 4.50 -13.67 18.69
C LEU A 198 5.66 -13.90 17.71
N ALA A 199 5.87 -15.17 17.33
CA ALA A 199 6.94 -15.62 16.43
C ALA A 199 6.45 -15.72 14.98
N GLY A 200 7.33 -16.14 14.05
CA GLY A 200 6.92 -16.51 12.68
C GLY A 200 5.88 -17.65 12.69
N LEU A 201 5.18 -17.83 11.58
CA LEU A 201 4.35 -19.02 11.36
C LEU A 201 5.24 -20.26 11.21
N ALA A 202 4.73 -21.42 11.60
CA ALA A 202 5.40 -22.70 11.30
C ALA A 202 5.42 -22.94 9.78
N GLU A 203 6.36 -23.76 9.29
CA GLU A 203 6.50 -24.04 7.85
C GLU A 203 5.17 -24.46 7.15
N PRO A 204 4.32 -25.38 7.68
CA PRO A 204 3.05 -25.70 7.03
C PRO A 204 2.08 -24.51 6.93
N ASP A 205 1.96 -23.71 8.00
CA ASP A 205 1.07 -22.55 8.06
C ASP A 205 1.54 -21.40 7.18
N ALA A 206 2.86 -21.20 7.10
CA ALA A 206 3.50 -20.25 6.20
C ALA A 206 3.21 -20.60 4.73
N ILE A 207 3.35 -21.88 4.35
CA ILE A 207 3.02 -22.38 3.01
C ILE A 207 1.53 -22.21 2.73
N ALA A 208 0.65 -22.57 3.67
CA ALA A 208 -0.79 -22.42 3.54
C ALA A 208 -1.20 -20.95 3.31
N LEU A 209 -0.63 -20.02 4.06
CA LEU A 209 -0.85 -18.58 3.90
C LEU A 209 -0.37 -18.07 2.52
N THR A 210 0.83 -18.46 2.09
CA THR A 210 1.36 -18.07 0.76
C THR A 210 0.50 -18.61 -0.38
N ILE A 211 0.05 -19.87 -0.31
CA ILE A 211 -0.80 -20.47 -1.34
C ILE A 211 -2.19 -19.81 -1.36
N ALA A 212 -2.83 -19.63 -0.20
CA ALA A 212 -4.14 -18.99 -0.10
C ALA A 212 -4.14 -17.56 -0.67
N GLU A 213 -3.10 -16.77 -0.38
CA GLU A 213 -2.94 -15.43 -0.96
C GLU A 213 -2.56 -15.49 -2.46
N ALA A 214 -1.78 -16.49 -2.91
CA ALA A 214 -1.40 -16.60 -4.31
C ALA A 214 -2.58 -16.98 -5.24
N THR A 215 -3.57 -17.75 -4.77
CA THR A 215 -4.69 -18.24 -5.61
C THR A 215 -6.09 -17.86 -5.07
N PRO A 216 -6.44 -16.56 -4.97
CA PRO A 216 -7.68 -16.11 -4.32
C PRO A 216 -8.95 -16.63 -5.01
N ASP A 217 -9.00 -16.59 -6.35
CA ASP A 217 -10.19 -16.95 -7.14
C ASP A 217 -10.57 -18.44 -7.07
N ARG A 218 -9.74 -19.30 -6.45
CA ARG A 218 -10.02 -20.73 -6.24
C ARG A 218 -10.53 -21.07 -4.83
N ALA A 219 -10.43 -20.14 -3.87
CA ALA A 219 -10.93 -20.36 -2.52
C ALA A 219 -12.46 -20.19 -2.42
N GLY A 220 -13.06 -19.36 -3.28
CA GLY A 220 -14.50 -19.05 -3.25
C GLY A 220 -15.44 -20.25 -3.41
N THR A 221 -14.97 -21.34 -4.03
CA THR A 221 -15.75 -22.57 -4.24
C THR A 221 -15.85 -23.45 -2.99
N LEU A 222 -15.02 -23.23 -1.96
CA LEU A 222 -14.98 -24.04 -0.74
C LEU A 222 -15.82 -23.48 0.42
N ALA A 223 -16.30 -22.24 0.31
CA ALA A 223 -17.07 -21.57 1.35
C ALA A 223 -18.60 -21.83 1.27
N THR A 224 -19.07 -22.56 0.25
CA THR A 224 -20.50 -22.75 -0.04
C THR A 224 -20.87 -24.22 -0.19
N THR A 225 -20.54 -25.05 0.80
CA THR A 225 -20.86 -26.50 0.76
C THR A 225 -21.28 -27.12 2.10
N ASP A 226 -21.61 -26.33 3.13
CA ASP A 226 -22.43 -26.83 4.25
C ASP A 226 -23.36 -25.75 4.84
N ALA A 227 -24.52 -25.57 4.20
CA ALA A 227 -25.66 -24.79 4.70
C ALA A 227 -26.92 -25.12 3.88
N ASP A 228 -27.72 -26.12 4.28
CA ASP A 228 -28.95 -26.54 3.58
C ASP A 228 -30.16 -25.62 3.91
N PRO A 229 -30.62 -24.73 3.01
CA PRO A 229 -31.59 -23.69 3.34
C PRO A 229 -32.98 -24.03 2.81
N ARG A 230 -33.62 -25.08 3.35
CA ARG A 230 -34.93 -25.59 2.87
C ARG A 230 -36.14 -24.78 3.32
N ARG A 231 -36.26 -23.56 2.78
CA ARG A 231 -37.53 -22.86 2.48
C ARG A 231 -38.42 -22.49 3.70
N PRO A 232 -39.55 -21.77 3.48
CA PRO A 232 -39.63 -20.44 2.84
C PRO A 232 -40.49 -19.46 3.65
N GLY A 233 -40.49 -18.14 3.37
CA GLY A 233 -41.42 -17.28 4.12
C GLY A 233 -41.63 -15.78 3.87
N THR A 234 -41.22 -15.16 2.77
CA THR A 234 -41.82 -13.85 2.39
C THR A 234 -41.75 -13.61 0.88
N MET A 235 -42.72 -12.88 0.33
CA MET A 235 -42.73 -12.45 -1.08
C MET A 235 -42.06 -11.08 -1.24
N PRO A 236 -41.48 -10.77 -2.42
CA PRO A 236 -40.86 -9.47 -2.68
C PRO A 236 -41.90 -8.37 -2.92
N THR A 237 -41.57 -7.15 -2.49
CA THR A 237 -42.24 -5.91 -2.93
C THR A 237 -41.32 -5.15 -3.87
N SER A 238 -41.83 -4.81 -5.05
CA SER A 238 -41.08 -4.14 -6.13
C SER A 238 -40.84 -2.64 -5.89
N GLU A 239 -39.72 -2.13 -6.39
CA GLU A 239 -39.45 -0.70 -6.53
C GLU A 239 -40.36 -0.05 -7.59
N THR A 240 -40.94 1.12 -7.31
CA THR A 240 -41.05 2.23 -8.31
C THR A 240 -41.34 3.59 -7.64
N ASP A 241 -40.28 4.39 -7.47
CA ASP A 241 -40.11 5.80 -7.90
C ASP A 241 -41.16 6.93 -7.63
N LEU A 242 -40.68 8.20 -7.74
CA LEU A 242 -41.40 9.48 -7.94
C LEU A 242 -42.30 10.06 -6.82
N GLY A 243 -41.65 10.63 -5.80
CA GLY A 243 -41.46 12.10 -5.66
C GLY A 243 -42.63 13.11 -5.44
N ARG A 244 -42.30 14.15 -4.64
CA ARG A 244 -42.78 15.56 -4.65
C ARG A 244 -43.78 16.06 -3.57
N ALA A 245 -43.19 16.66 -2.53
CA ALA A 245 -43.60 17.85 -1.73
C ALA A 245 -45.09 18.15 -1.42
N GLY A 246 -45.42 18.27 -0.12
CA GLY A 246 -46.69 18.86 0.35
C GLY A 246 -46.80 19.07 1.88
N THR A 247 -46.42 20.27 2.35
CA THR A 247 -46.95 21.07 3.49
C THR A 247 -47.42 20.40 4.81
N MET A 248 -46.95 20.93 5.96
CA MET A 248 -47.52 20.64 7.30
C MET A 248 -48.99 21.08 7.44
N PRO A 249 -49.77 20.49 8.37
CA PRO A 249 -49.96 21.19 9.65
C PRO A 249 -50.09 20.30 10.91
N THR A 250 -49.52 20.79 12.02
CA THR A 250 -49.99 20.56 13.40
C THR A 250 -51.14 21.55 13.71
N PRO A 251 -52.12 21.30 14.62
CA PRO A 251 -51.88 20.82 15.99
C PRO A 251 -52.97 19.88 16.60
N GLY A 252 -52.77 19.44 17.86
CA GLY A 252 -53.82 18.80 18.66
C GLY A 252 -53.36 18.18 20.00
N THR A 253 -53.69 18.82 21.12
CA THR A 253 -53.78 18.20 22.46
C THR A 253 -55.14 17.45 22.59
N ASP A 254 -55.47 16.63 23.59
CA ASP A 254 -54.94 16.46 24.97
C ASP A 254 -55.37 15.11 25.62
N LEU A 255 -54.86 14.80 26.83
CA LEU A 255 -55.40 13.92 27.91
C LEU A 255 -55.88 12.45 27.61
N GLY A 256 -55.50 11.45 28.44
CA GLY A 256 -55.92 10.04 28.18
C GLY A 256 -56.01 8.95 29.28
N ARG A 257 -55.30 9.01 30.43
CA ARG A 257 -55.54 8.21 31.68
C ARG A 257 -55.53 6.65 31.65
N ALA A 258 -54.43 6.08 32.17
CA ALA A 258 -54.28 4.88 33.06
C ALA A 258 -55.00 3.52 32.80
N GLY A 259 -54.23 2.41 32.87
CA GLY A 259 -54.72 1.02 32.90
C GLY A 259 -53.79 0.05 33.66
N THR A 260 -54.36 -0.73 34.57
CA THR A 260 -53.82 -1.53 35.69
C THR A 260 -52.73 -2.61 35.41
N MET A 261 -51.96 -2.92 36.47
CA MET A 261 -51.06 -4.08 36.69
C MET A 261 -51.80 -5.46 36.63
N PRO A 262 -51.10 -6.63 36.54
CA PRO A 262 -50.34 -7.20 37.68
C PRO A 262 -49.06 -8.02 37.36
N THR A 263 -48.35 -8.36 38.44
CA THR A 263 -47.15 -9.23 38.55
C THR A 263 -47.45 -10.74 38.58
N PRO A 264 -46.41 -11.59 38.55
CA PRO A 264 -46.20 -12.56 39.64
C PRO A 264 -44.83 -12.41 40.33
N GLN A 265 -44.59 -13.17 41.41
CA GLN A 265 -43.59 -12.87 42.45
C GLN A 265 -43.02 -14.13 43.12
N ALA A 266 -41.73 -14.10 43.51
CA ALA A 266 -41.00 -15.00 44.45
C ALA A 266 -40.80 -16.49 44.03
N ALA A 267 -39.57 -17.04 43.94
CA ALA A 267 -38.59 -17.43 44.99
C ALA A 267 -38.73 -18.94 45.38
N PRO A 268 -37.81 -19.62 46.12
CA PRO A 268 -36.65 -19.07 46.87
C PRO A 268 -35.31 -19.86 46.92
N ASP A 269 -34.29 -19.17 47.43
CA ASP A 269 -33.22 -19.56 48.38
C ASP A 269 -32.31 -20.82 48.28
N ARG A 270 -31.01 -20.52 48.48
CA ARG A 270 -29.94 -21.26 49.24
C ARG A 270 -29.29 -22.51 48.63
N ALA A 271 -28.10 -22.95 49.06
CA ALA A 271 -26.84 -22.33 49.54
C ALA A 271 -25.97 -23.45 50.17
N GLY A 272 -24.65 -23.50 49.96
CA GLY A 272 -23.80 -24.40 50.76
C GLY A 272 -22.39 -24.72 50.26
N THR A 273 -21.40 -23.99 50.80
CA THR A 273 -20.05 -24.48 51.19
C THR A 273 -19.11 -25.10 50.14
N ALA A 274 -17.86 -25.36 50.56
CA ALA A 274 -16.71 -25.75 49.74
C ALA A 274 -16.00 -27.00 50.33
N GLU A 275 -14.75 -27.23 49.90
CA GLU A 275 -13.80 -28.29 50.31
C GLU A 275 -14.03 -29.72 49.74
N ALA A 276 -13.21 -30.07 48.75
CA ALA A 276 -12.32 -31.23 48.77
C ALA A 276 -11.21 -31.07 47.71
N ALA A 277 -10.05 -31.69 47.92
CA ALA A 277 -8.91 -31.65 46.99
C ALA A 277 -8.22 -33.02 46.91
N SER A 278 -7.40 -33.23 45.87
CA SER A 278 -6.68 -34.49 45.56
C SER A 278 -7.63 -35.63 45.11
N ASP A 279 -7.37 -36.34 44.02
CA ASP A 279 -6.21 -37.24 43.89
C ASP A 279 -5.83 -37.59 42.43
N LEU A 280 -4.67 -38.25 42.30
CA LEU A 280 -4.22 -39.09 41.17
C LEU A 280 -4.02 -38.42 39.80
N ALA A 281 -2.83 -37.85 39.63
CA ALA A 281 -2.10 -37.94 38.38
C ALA A 281 -1.07 -39.09 38.48
N ASP A 282 -1.28 -40.21 37.78
CA ASP A 282 -0.19 -41.10 37.35
C ASP A 282 -0.65 -42.08 36.24
N ALA A 283 -0.11 -41.93 35.02
CA ALA A 283 -0.16 -42.90 33.91
C ALA A 283 0.59 -42.34 32.68
N LEU A 284 1.87 -42.68 32.53
CA LEU A 284 2.69 -42.35 31.36
C LEU A 284 2.91 -43.59 30.47
N LEU A 285 3.21 -43.34 29.18
CA LEU A 285 3.83 -44.23 28.18
C LEU A 285 2.96 -45.21 27.34
N MET A 286 2.71 -44.78 26.09
CA MET A 286 2.85 -45.60 24.86
C MET A 286 1.76 -46.70 24.60
N PRO A 287 1.78 -47.48 23.50
CA PRO A 287 0.93 -47.12 22.35
C PRO A 287 0.14 -48.29 21.70
N GLU A 288 -1.19 -48.26 21.77
CA GLU A 288 -2.05 -49.29 21.16
C GLU A 288 -2.12 -49.20 19.62
N THR A 289 -1.38 -50.08 18.93
CA THR A 289 -1.46 -50.28 17.47
C THR A 289 -2.41 -51.42 17.11
N HIS A 290 -3.54 -51.17 16.45
CA HIS A 290 -4.35 -52.25 15.83
C HIS A 290 -5.07 -51.80 14.54
N PRO A 291 -5.48 -52.73 13.64
CA PRO A 291 -5.07 -52.59 12.23
C PRO A 291 -6.20 -52.63 11.18
N GLY A 292 -5.83 -52.33 9.93
CA GLY A 292 -6.31 -53.08 8.76
C GLY A 292 -7.67 -52.70 8.17
N GLY A 293 -7.85 -51.44 7.75
CA GLY A 293 -9.02 -51.00 6.98
C GLY A 293 -8.65 -50.46 5.59
N THR A 294 -8.34 -51.33 4.63
CA THR A 294 -8.01 -50.92 3.24
C THR A 294 -9.26 -50.50 2.46
N GLY A 295 -9.71 -49.27 2.67
CA GLY A 295 -10.76 -48.60 1.91
C GLY A 295 -10.22 -47.38 1.18
N ALA A 296 -9.48 -47.59 0.09
CA ALA A 296 -8.97 -46.51 -0.75
C ALA A 296 -10.13 -45.90 -1.58
N SER A 297 -10.89 -45.00 -0.95
CA SER A 297 -11.80 -44.11 -1.67
C SER A 297 -10.94 -43.08 -2.41
N GLU A 298 -11.00 -43.05 -3.73
CA GLU A 298 -10.27 -42.09 -4.55
C GLU A 298 -10.81 -40.67 -4.32
N VAL A 299 -10.20 -39.95 -3.39
CA VAL A 299 -10.34 -38.50 -3.27
C VAL A 299 -9.64 -37.89 -4.47
N GLY A 300 -10.42 -37.44 -5.46
CA GLY A 300 -9.90 -36.73 -6.63
C GLY A 300 -9.05 -35.52 -6.21
N PRO A 301 -8.06 -35.11 -7.02
CA PRO A 301 -7.01 -34.18 -6.61
C PRO A 301 -7.60 -32.85 -6.11
N GLY A 302 -7.38 -32.58 -4.82
CA GLY A 302 -7.78 -31.32 -4.18
C GLY A 302 -6.93 -30.14 -4.68
N PRO A 303 -7.29 -28.88 -4.31
CA PRO A 303 -6.69 -27.67 -4.89
C PRO A 303 -5.17 -27.51 -4.74
N ILE A 304 -4.53 -28.34 -3.91
CA ILE A 304 -3.07 -28.41 -3.73
C ILE A 304 -2.36 -28.94 -4.99
N ASP A 305 -3.04 -29.74 -5.83
CA ASP A 305 -2.44 -30.46 -6.97
C ASP A 305 -2.32 -29.66 -8.29
N VAL A 306 -2.41 -28.34 -8.21
CA VAL A 306 -2.25 -27.42 -9.36
C VAL A 306 -0.90 -26.68 -9.35
N LEU A 307 -0.06 -26.89 -8.33
CA LEU A 307 1.32 -26.37 -8.27
C LEU A 307 2.31 -27.50 -8.57
N SER A 308 3.25 -27.26 -9.49
CA SER A 308 4.33 -28.21 -9.78
C SER A 308 5.22 -28.46 -8.54
N GLU A 309 5.92 -29.60 -8.51
CA GLU A 309 6.83 -29.91 -7.39
C GLU A 309 7.92 -28.85 -7.22
N GLU A 310 8.41 -28.28 -8.33
CA GLU A 310 9.38 -27.19 -8.34
C GLU A 310 8.80 -25.88 -7.76
N GLU A 311 7.53 -25.56 -8.01
CA GLU A 311 6.86 -24.40 -7.40
C GLU A 311 6.58 -24.62 -5.92
N ARG A 312 6.18 -25.85 -5.52
CA ARG A 312 6.06 -26.24 -4.10
C ARG A 312 7.41 -26.15 -3.39
N ALA A 313 8.52 -26.47 -4.06
CA ALA A 313 9.87 -26.31 -3.52
C ALA A 313 10.27 -24.83 -3.38
N ALA A 314 10.00 -24.01 -4.41
CA ALA A 314 10.26 -22.57 -4.39
C ALA A 314 9.48 -21.84 -3.28
N ILE A 315 8.22 -22.22 -3.03
CA ILE A 315 7.42 -21.69 -1.92
C ILE A 315 8.01 -22.12 -0.56
N ARG A 316 8.47 -23.38 -0.41
CA ARG A 316 9.16 -23.84 0.82
C ARG A 316 10.43 -23.05 1.10
N GLU A 317 11.25 -22.79 0.09
CA GLU A 317 12.49 -22.01 0.20
C GLU A 317 12.19 -20.57 0.65
N LEU A 318 11.23 -19.90 -0.02
CA LEU A 318 10.75 -18.58 0.38
C LEU A 318 10.22 -18.55 1.82
N CYS A 319 9.44 -19.55 2.25
CA CYS A 319 8.88 -19.60 3.61
C CYS A 319 9.98 -19.66 4.69
N ARG A 320 11.08 -20.37 4.40
CA ARG A 320 12.26 -20.46 5.27
C ARG A 320 13.07 -19.17 5.23
N ALA A 321 13.32 -18.59 4.06
CA ALA A 321 14.02 -17.32 3.93
C ALA A 321 13.30 -16.18 4.66
N ALA A 322 11.96 -16.12 4.54
CA ALA A 322 11.11 -15.19 5.26
C ALA A 322 10.94 -15.53 6.76
N ASN A 323 11.50 -16.63 7.27
CA ASN A 323 11.34 -17.13 8.64
C ASN A 323 9.87 -17.15 9.11
N GLY A 324 8.95 -17.53 8.21
CA GLY A 324 7.51 -17.55 8.48
C GLY A 324 6.86 -16.17 8.71
N HIS A 325 7.50 -15.05 8.35
CA HIS A 325 7.01 -13.70 8.63
C HIS A 325 5.78 -13.32 7.75
N PRO A 326 4.55 -13.23 8.30
CA PRO A 326 3.31 -13.21 7.53
C PRO A 326 3.21 -12.10 6.48
N ARG A 327 3.55 -10.83 6.82
CA ARG A 327 3.52 -9.75 5.82
C ARG A 327 4.39 -10.05 4.61
N THR A 328 5.60 -10.58 4.86
CA THR A 328 6.58 -10.85 3.81
C THR A 328 6.09 -11.98 2.88
N LEU A 329 5.47 -13.01 3.46
CA LEU A 329 4.80 -14.08 2.72
C LEU A 329 3.64 -13.56 1.85
N LEU A 330 2.84 -12.62 2.38
CA LEU A 330 1.72 -12.00 1.66
C LEU A 330 2.21 -11.08 0.53
N GLN A 331 3.24 -10.26 0.76
CA GLN A 331 3.85 -9.40 -0.27
C GLN A 331 4.46 -10.25 -1.40
N ALA A 332 5.18 -11.32 -1.06
CA ALA A 332 5.68 -12.27 -2.03
C ALA A 332 4.54 -12.94 -2.82
N ALA A 333 3.51 -13.45 -2.16
CA ALA A 333 2.36 -14.07 -2.81
C ALA A 333 1.62 -13.12 -3.79
N VAL A 334 1.49 -11.83 -3.44
CA VAL A 334 0.93 -10.82 -4.36
C VAL A 334 1.82 -10.64 -5.59
N LEU A 335 3.15 -10.58 -5.43
CA LEU A 335 4.07 -10.50 -6.58
C LEU A 335 4.01 -11.77 -7.45
N MET A 336 3.86 -12.96 -6.86
CA MET A 336 3.70 -14.21 -7.62
C MET A 336 2.50 -14.17 -8.58
N ARG A 337 1.40 -13.47 -8.24
CA ARG A 337 0.25 -13.29 -9.13
C ARG A 337 0.58 -12.53 -10.42
N THR A 338 1.66 -11.75 -10.44
CA THR A 338 2.02 -10.86 -11.57
C THR A 338 3.29 -11.28 -12.31
N SER A 339 4.25 -11.91 -11.62
CA SER A 339 5.53 -12.38 -12.19
C SER A 339 5.71 -13.90 -12.23
N GLY A 340 4.77 -14.67 -11.67
CA GLY A 340 4.90 -16.12 -11.48
C GLY A 340 5.77 -16.49 -10.27
N VAL A 341 5.58 -17.72 -9.75
CA VAL A 341 6.18 -18.21 -8.50
C VAL A 341 7.71 -18.13 -8.50
N ARG A 342 8.36 -18.59 -9.58
CA ARG A 342 9.83 -18.70 -9.66
C ARG A 342 10.57 -17.37 -9.61
N ALA A 343 9.92 -16.26 -10.01
CA ALA A 343 10.55 -14.93 -10.00
C ALA A 343 10.70 -14.33 -8.59
N VAL A 344 10.04 -14.91 -7.57
CA VAL A 344 9.93 -14.33 -6.22
C VAL A 344 10.73 -15.10 -5.16
N ALA A 345 11.02 -16.38 -5.39
CA ALA A 345 11.47 -17.30 -4.34
C ALA A 345 12.89 -17.04 -3.79
N ALA A 346 13.73 -16.28 -4.49
CA ALA A 346 15.16 -16.13 -4.16
C ALA A 346 15.47 -15.07 -3.09
N ASP A 347 14.61 -14.06 -2.89
CA ASP A 347 14.80 -13.01 -1.89
C ASP A 347 13.46 -12.36 -1.48
N PRO A 348 13.04 -12.50 -0.20
CA PRO A 348 11.80 -11.90 0.28
C PRO A 348 11.80 -10.36 0.24
N ASP A 349 12.94 -9.68 0.41
CA ASP A 349 12.99 -8.21 0.40
C ASP A 349 12.86 -7.64 -1.03
N THR A 350 13.24 -8.44 -2.05
CA THR A 350 13.02 -8.09 -3.45
C THR A 350 11.54 -7.99 -3.79
N ALA A 351 10.66 -8.74 -3.10
CA ALA A 351 9.22 -8.61 -3.30
C ALA A 351 8.71 -7.20 -2.94
N ALA A 352 9.07 -6.71 -1.75
CA ALA A 352 8.71 -5.35 -1.33
C ALA A 352 9.32 -4.27 -2.23
N ARG A 353 10.58 -4.45 -2.68
CA ARG A 353 11.23 -3.52 -3.63
C ARG A 353 10.51 -3.48 -4.99
N ALA A 354 10.15 -4.63 -5.56
CA ALA A 354 9.46 -4.71 -6.85
C ALA A 354 8.05 -4.11 -6.80
N LEU A 355 7.31 -4.36 -5.71
CA LEU A 355 5.99 -3.77 -5.49
C LEU A 355 6.06 -2.24 -5.36
N VAL A 356 7.04 -1.70 -4.60
CA VAL A 356 7.27 -0.24 -4.51
C VAL A 356 7.67 0.35 -5.87
N ALA A 357 8.53 -0.33 -6.64
CA ALA A 357 8.94 0.11 -7.97
C ALA A 357 7.80 0.09 -9.02
N SER A 358 6.68 -0.59 -8.73
CA SER A 358 5.48 -0.59 -9.57
C SER A 358 4.53 0.59 -9.31
N LEU A 359 4.81 1.44 -8.32
CA LEU A 359 3.97 2.58 -7.94
C LEU A 359 4.24 3.81 -8.81
N ASP A 360 3.19 4.30 -9.46
CA ASP A 360 3.16 5.55 -10.23
C ASP A 360 2.35 6.65 -9.51
N GLY A 361 2.42 7.88 -10.04
CA GLY A 361 1.55 9.02 -9.70
C GLY A 361 1.13 9.12 -8.24
N ASP A 362 -0.18 9.15 -8.02
CA ASP A 362 -0.83 9.29 -6.70
C ASP A 362 -0.45 8.17 -5.74
N ARG A 363 -0.25 6.94 -6.25
CA ARG A 363 0.13 5.77 -5.44
C ARG A 363 1.55 5.93 -4.88
N SER A 364 2.46 6.46 -5.69
CA SER A 364 3.83 6.84 -5.27
C SER A 364 3.83 8.03 -4.31
N ALA A 365 3.01 9.05 -4.57
CA ALA A 365 2.86 10.21 -3.69
C ALA A 365 2.30 9.83 -2.30
N ALA A 366 1.24 9.02 -2.26
CA ALA A 366 0.66 8.47 -1.04
C ALA A 366 1.67 7.59 -0.28
N ALA A 367 2.38 6.69 -0.97
CA ALA A 367 3.39 5.84 -0.35
C ALA A 367 4.53 6.65 0.28
N ARG A 368 5.00 7.74 -0.36
CA ARG A 368 6.02 8.64 0.21
C ARG A 368 5.51 9.40 1.43
N ALA A 369 4.29 9.95 1.38
CA ALA A 369 3.68 10.62 2.55
C ALA A 369 3.51 9.67 3.75
N LEU A 370 3.14 8.40 3.53
CA LEU A 370 3.12 7.38 4.59
C LEU A 370 4.54 6.99 5.05
N ALA A 371 5.52 6.94 4.13
CA ALA A 371 6.91 6.62 4.46
C ALA A 371 7.58 7.69 5.32
N ALA A 372 7.24 8.95 5.14
CA ALA A 372 7.73 10.08 5.95
C ALA A 372 7.24 10.03 7.41
N LEU A 373 6.10 9.39 7.68
CA LEU A 373 5.46 9.31 9.01
C LEU A 373 5.43 7.86 9.55
N PRO A 374 6.58 7.23 9.81
CA PRO A 374 6.67 5.80 10.06
C PRO A 374 5.88 5.34 11.30
N GLY A 375 4.87 4.52 11.05
CA GLY A 375 3.97 3.97 12.07
C GLY A 375 2.95 4.97 12.63
N VAL A 376 2.73 6.12 11.98
CA VAL A 376 1.69 7.08 12.33
C VAL A 376 0.45 6.79 11.48
N PRO A 377 -0.73 6.53 12.07
CA PRO A 377 -1.98 6.46 11.32
C PRO A 377 -2.27 7.75 10.54
N VAL A 378 -2.37 7.66 9.22
CA VAL A 378 -2.77 8.78 8.35
C VAL A 378 -4.17 8.51 7.78
N PRO A 379 -5.20 9.29 8.17
CA PRO A 379 -6.53 9.21 7.54
C PRO A 379 -6.51 9.84 6.14
N ALA A 380 -7.37 9.38 5.23
CA ALA A 380 -7.37 9.81 3.83
C ALA A 380 -7.42 11.34 3.59
N PRO A 381 -8.21 12.14 4.35
CA PRO A 381 -8.20 13.60 4.21
C PRO A 381 -6.84 14.25 4.52
N ALA A 382 -6.15 13.77 5.56
CA ALA A 382 -4.80 14.23 5.89
C ALA A 382 -3.76 13.72 4.89
N LEU A 383 -3.92 12.48 4.39
CA LEU A 383 -3.04 11.93 3.37
C LEU A 383 -3.11 12.71 2.05
N ALA A 384 -4.29 13.13 1.63
CA ALA A 384 -4.47 14.00 0.46
C ALA A 384 -3.68 15.30 0.60
N ALA A 385 -3.79 15.98 1.75
CA ALA A 385 -3.04 17.19 2.04
C ALA A 385 -1.51 16.95 2.05
N LEU A 386 -1.04 15.87 2.68
CA LEU A 386 0.39 15.56 2.72
C LEU A 386 0.95 15.24 1.34
N ALA A 387 0.32 14.33 0.60
CA ALA A 387 0.77 13.87 -0.71
C ALA A 387 0.51 14.88 -1.86
N GLY A 388 -0.34 15.89 -1.63
CA GLY A 388 -0.71 16.89 -2.63
C GLY A 388 -1.77 16.39 -3.62
N LEU A 389 -2.60 15.44 -3.23
CA LEU A 389 -3.65 14.86 -4.07
C LEU A 389 -4.87 15.81 -4.15
N PRO A 390 -5.60 15.86 -5.29
CA PRO A 390 -6.72 16.79 -5.45
C PRO A 390 -7.86 16.58 -4.44
N SER A 391 -8.09 15.35 -3.97
CA SER A 391 -9.19 15.02 -3.05
C SER A 391 -8.85 13.88 -2.06
N PRO A 392 -9.61 13.76 -0.95
CA PRO A 392 -9.58 12.58 -0.08
C PRO A 392 -10.03 11.28 -0.79
N GLY A 393 -10.77 11.38 -1.90
CA GLY A 393 -11.25 10.22 -2.67
C GLY A 393 -10.13 9.54 -3.48
N GLU A 394 -9.21 10.32 -4.07
CA GLU A 394 -8.00 9.78 -4.68
C GLU A 394 -7.04 9.22 -3.61
N ALA A 395 -6.97 9.84 -2.43
CA ALA A 395 -6.21 9.30 -1.31
C ALA A 395 -6.73 7.94 -0.83
N GLU A 396 -8.03 7.75 -0.63
CA GLU A 396 -8.59 6.43 -0.27
C GLU A 396 -8.44 5.44 -1.43
N SER A 397 -8.53 5.87 -2.69
CA SER A 397 -8.28 5.02 -3.87
C SER A 397 -6.84 4.51 -3.93
N ALA A 398 -5.86 5.40 -3.68
CA ALA A 398 -4.45 5.03 -3.56
C ALA A 398 -4.21 4.10 -2.36
N LEU A 399 -4.89 4.33 -1.23
CA LEU A 399 -4.82 3.46 -0.06
C LEU A 399 -5.41 2.06 -0.29
N VAL A 400 -6.51 1.94 -1.03
CA VAL A 400 -7.07 0.65 -1.45
C VAL A 400 -6.07 -0.14 -2.30
N GLU A 401 -5.39 0.50 -3.24
CA GLU A 401 -4.34 -0.13 -4.04
C GLU A 401 -3.10 -0.49 -3.20
N LEU A 402 -2.63 0.38 -2.32
CA LEU A 402 -1.52 0.08 -1.42
C LEU A 402 -1.84 -1.06 -0.43
N ARG A 403 -3.10 -1.21 0.00
CA ARG A 403 -3.57 -2.38 0.78
C ARG A 403 -3.60 -3.66 -0.06
N ARG A 404 -4.08 -3.60 -1.31
CA ARG A 404 -4.09 -4.72 -2.27
C ARG A 404 -2.67 -5.21 -2.56
N LEU A 405 -1.71 -4.30 -2.66
CA LEU A 405 -0.27 -4.59 -2.83
C LEU A 405 0.43 -4.97 -1.51
N ARG A 406 -0.29 -5.04 -0.38
CA ARG A 406 0.25 -5.33 0.96
C ARG A 406 1.38 -4.37 1.39
N LEU A 407 1.37 -3.14 0.88
CA LEU A 407 2.31 -2.05 1.18
C LEU A 407 1.76 -1.06 2.23
N ALA A 408 0.44 -1.05 2.46
CA ALA A 408 -0.20 -0.28 3.54
C ALA A 408 -1.16 -1.16 4.37
N GLU A 409 -1.30 -0.82 5.65
CA GLU A 409 -2.13 -1.53 6.64
C GLU A 409 -3.06 -0.51 7.32
N ARG A 410 -4.28 -0.92 7.72
CA ARG A 410 -5.15 -0.07 8.55
C ARG A 410 -4.66 -0.06 10.00
N ALA A 411 -4.74 1.10 10.63
CA ALA A 411 -4.43 1.30 12.05
C ALA A 411 -5.32 2.45 12.57
N GLY A 412 -6.28 2.13 13.43
CA GLY A 412 -7.24 3.12 13.94
C GLY A 412 -8.01 3.83 12.80
N PRO A 413 -8.17 5.17 12.83
CA PRO A 413 -8.94 5.92 11.84
C PRO A 413 -8.21 6.14 10.50
N GLY A 414 -7.06 5.48 10.28
CA GLY A 414 -6.23 5.72 9.10
C GLY A 414 -5.36 4.53 8.72
N HIS A 415 -4.30 4.80 7.98
CA HIS A 415 -3.41 3.78 7.44
C HIS A 415 -1.94 4.09 7.75
N VAL A 416 -1.13 3.05 7.87
CA VAL A 416 0.33 3.11 7.99
C VAL A 416 0.98 2.45 6.79
N LEU A 417 2.17 2.92 6.39
CA LEU A 417 3.03 2.12 5.51
C LEU A 417 3.44 0.85 6.24
N ALA A 418 3.45 -0.28 5.55
CA ALA A 418 4.00 -1.54 6.06
C ALA A 418 5.46 -1.34 6.54
N GLY A 419 5.74 -1.75 7.77
CA GLY A 419 7.08 -1.66 8.35
C GLY A 419 8.12 -2.43 7.52
N GLY A 420 9.25 -1.79 7.21
CA GLY A 420 10.31 -2.32 6.35
C GLY A 420 10.16 -2.00 4.86
N THR A 421 9.00 -1.47 4.41
CA THR A 421 8.78 -1.18 2.98
C THR A 421 9.76 -0.10 2.48
N PRO A 422 10.55 -0.38 1.42
CA PRO A 422 11.69 0.45 1.00
C PRO A 422 11.29 1.60 0.07
N VAL A 423 10.42 2.50 0.54
CA VAL A 423 10.06 3.73 -0.17
C VAL A 423 11.18 4.77 -0.03
N PRO A 424 11.70 5.36 -1.12
CA PRO A 424 12.63 6.48 -1.05
C PRO A 424 12.00 7.69 -0.36
N ARG A 425 12.68 8.24 0.65
CA ARG A 425 12.31 9.52 1.27
C ARG A 425 13.07 10.66 0.60
N GLY A 426 12.40 11.79 0.38
CA GLY A 426 13.10 13.03 0.04
C GLY A 426 13.87 13.57 1.24
N ARG A 427 14.80 14.50 0.99
CA ARG A 427 15.25 15.43 2.03
C ARG A 427 14.35 16.67 1.98
N HIS A 428 14.06 17.25 3.14
CA HIS A 428 13.26 18.48 3.29
C HIS A 428 11.75 18.36 2.95
N GLU A 429 11.17 17.16 3.03
CA GLU A 429 9.72 17.00 2.86
C GLU A 429 8.91 17.57 4.06
N ALA A 430 9.47 17.65 5.27
CA ALA A 430 8.74 18.03 6.49
C ALA A 430 8.21 19.48 6.47
N ALA A 431 8.99 20.44 5.95
CA ALA A 431 8.54 21.82 5.79
C ALA A 431 7.34 21.92 4.82
N GLY A 432 7.40 21.19 3.71
CA GLY A 432 6.31 21.10 2.73
C GLY A 432 5.05 20.45 3.30
N TYR A 433 5.21 19.37 4.07
CA TYR A 433 4.10 18.73 4.80
C TYR A 433 3.49 19.67 5.83
N ALA A 434 4.29 20.41 6.59
CA ALA A 434 3.80 21.34 7.61
C ALA A 434 2.93 22.45 6.97
N THR A 435 3.40 23.04 5.87
CA THR A 435 2.66 24.06 5.10
C THR A 435 1.35 23.51 4.52
N ARG A 436 1.36 22.31 3.89
CA ARG A 436 0.14 21.73 3.31
C ARG A 436 -0.87 21.27 4.37
N LEU A 437 -0.41 20.67 5.47
CA LEU A 437 -1.27 20.27 6.59
C LEU A 437 -1.86 21.49 7.31
N GLY A 438 -1.07 22.55 7.49
CA GLY A 438 -1.52 23.84 8.04
C GLY A 438 -2.51 24.59 7.13
N ALA A 439 -2.49 24.33 5.81
CA ALA A 439 -3.51 24.79 4.89
C ALA A 439 -4.82 24.00 5.03
N TRP A 440 -4.73 22.65 5.06
CA TRP A 440 -5.87 21.75 5.26
C TRP A 440 -6.61 22.01 6.59
N LEU A 441 -5.89 22.23 7.69
CA LEU A 441 -6.50 22.52 9.00
C LEU A 441 -7.44 23.75 9.02
N ARG A 442 -7.31 24.68 8.06
CA ARG A 442 -8.21 25.85 7.95
C ARG A 442 -9.58 25.52 7.38
N THR A 443 -9.75 24.36 6.75
CA THR A 443 -11.02 23.91 6.13
C THR A 443 -11.47 22.53 6.58
N ALA A 444 -10.62 21.78 7.29
CA ALA A 444 -10.89 20.42 7.75
C ALA A 444 -12.07 20.33 8.75
N PRO A 445 -13.04 19.42 8.54
CA PRO A 445 -14.06 19.09 9.52
C PRO A 445 -13.47 18.64 10.86
N ARG A 446 -14.18 18.90 11.98
CA ARG A 446 -13.77 18.49 13.34
C ARG A 446 -13.40 17.01 13.42
N ALA A 447 -14.17 16.13 12.78
CA ALA A 447 -13.90 14.69 12.78
C ALA A 447 -12.53 14.37 12.18
N ASP A 448 -12.22 14.93 11.00
CA ASP A 448 -10.97 14.69 10.29
C ASP A 448 -9.75 15.23 11.05
N VAL A 449 -9.88 16.38 11.73
CA VAL A 449 -8.84 16.89 12.64
C VAL A 449 -8.67 15.99 13.87
N THR A 450 -9.77 15.40 14.38
CA THR A 450 -9.75 14.48 15.53
C THR A 450 -9.07 13.14 15.17
N ALA A 451 -9.20 12.69 13.91
CA ALA A 451 -8.47 11.55 13.35
C ALA A 451 -7.01 11.89 12.99
N GLY A 452 -6.76 13.10 12.47
CA GLY A 452 -5.44 13.57 12.03
C GLY A 452 -4.51 14.06 13.16
N ALA A 453 -4.91 14.01 14.43
CA ALA A 453 -4.15 14.56 15.55
C ALA A 453 -2.71 14.00 15.65
N ALA A 454 -2.54 12.69 15.49
CA ALA A 454 -1.22 12.05 15.48
C ALA A 454 -0.35 12.46 14.28
N VAL A 455 -0.98 12.74 13.12
CA VAL A 455 -0.31 13.26 11.92
C VAL A 455 0.26 14.65 12.17
N VAL A 456 -0.55 15.54 12.77
CA VAL A 456 -0.13 16.91 13.12
C VAL A 456 1.08 16.89 14.06
N VAL A 457 1.03 16.10 15.14
CA VAL A 457 2.14 15.97 16.10
C VAL A 457 3.39 15.39 15.43
N ALA A 458 3.24 14.39 14.55
CA ALA A 458 4.37 13.79 13.85
C ALA A 458 5.03 14.75 12.85
N VAL A 459 4.24 15.49 12.06
CA VAL A 459 4.75 16.49 11.11
C VAL A 459 5.43 17.65 11.83
N LEU A 460 4.87 18.14 12.94
CA LEU A 460 5.52 19.15 13.79
C LEU A 460 6.85 18.66 14.34
N ARG A 461 6.88 17.43 14.88
CA ARG A 461 8.11 16.84 15.43
C ARG A 461 9.19 16.67 14.36
N ALA A 462 8.80 16.27 13.14
CA ALA A 462 9.69 16.19 11.99
C ALA A 462 10.22 17.57 11.59
N ALA A 463 9.33 18.56 11.39
CA ALA A 463 9.70 19.91 10.98
C ALA A 463 10.62 20.61 12.00
N VAL A 464 10.38 20.45 13.31
CA VAL A 464 11.28 20.95 14.36
C VAL A 464 12.63 20.23 14.33
N SER A 465 12.67 18.92 14.03
CA SER A 465 13.94 18.17 13.89
C SER A 465 14.70 18.43 12.59
N GLU A 466 14.05 18.99 11.57
CA GLU A 466 14.65 19.49 10.32
C GLU A 466 14.92 21.01 10.38
N GLU A 467 14.83 21.63 11.57
CA GLU A 467 15.03 23.07 11.82
C GLU A 467 14.10 24.01 11.02
N ALA A 468 12.99 23.47 10.48
CA ALA A 468 11.97 24.19 9.73
C ALA A 468 10.99 24.92 10.68
N TYR A 469 11.52 25.83 11.50
CA TYR A 469 10.82 26.44 12.62
C TYR A 469 9.58 27.27 12.21
N ASP A 470 9.62 28.05 11.14
CA ASP A 470 8.46 28.86 10.72
C ASP A 470 7.28 28.01 10.21
N PRO A 471 7.45 27.04 9.29
CA PRO A 471 6.40 26.08 8.94
C PRO A 471 5.86 25.32 10.16
N ALA A 472 6.72 24.93 11.11
CA ALA A 472 6.30 24.28 12.34
C ALA A 472 5.47 25.20 13.24
N ARG A 473 5.90 26.46 13.46
CA ARG A 473 5.18 27.49 14.20
C ARG A 473 3.79 27.72 13.61
N ALA A 474 3.71 27.92 12.30
CA ALA A 474 2.45 28.16 11.58
C ALA A 474 1.49 26.97 11.69
N LEU A 475 1.98 25.73 11.53
CA LEU A 475 1.17 24.52 11.72
C LEU A 475 0.68 24.39 13.17
N ALA A 476 1.55 24.60 14.17
CA ALA A 476 1.18 24.48 15.59
C ALA A 476 0.14 25.54 15.98
N ARG A 477 0.28 26.76 15.48
CA ARG A 477 -0.62 27.89 15.76
C ARG A 477 -2.02 27.68 15.18
N ALA A 478 -2.13 27.02 14.02
CA ALA A 478 -3.40 26.59 13.43
C ALA A 478 -4.01 25.38 14.14
N ALA A 479 -3.20 24.41 14.56
CA ALA A 479 -3.65 23.16 15.16
C ALA A 479 -4.14 23.30 16.61
N ALA A 480 -3.46 24.12 17.44
CA ALA A 480 -3.72 24.22 18.87
C ALA A 480 -5.21 24.45 19.25
N PRO A 481 -5.92 25.47 18.72
CA PRO A 481 -7.32 25.69 19.09
C PRO A 481 -8.26 24.59 18.57
N LEU A 482 -7.88 23.85 17.53
CA LEU A 482 -8.69 22.74 16.98
C LEU A 482 -8.54 21.46 17.83
N LEU A 483 -7.33 21.17 18.31
CA LEU A 483 -7.06 20.00 19.17
C LEU A 483 -7.60 20.16 20.60
N GLY A 484 -7.51 21.36 21.17
CA GLY A 484 -8.17 21.66 22.44
C GLY A 484 -9.69 21.50 22.37
N ARG A 485 -10.32 21.99 21.29
CA ARG A 485 -11.75 21.77 20.98
C ARG A 485 -12.10 20.30 20.80
N SER A 486 -11.23 19.50 20.17
CA SER A 486 -11.51 18.10 19.79
C SER A 486 -11.34 17.08 20.92
N LEU A 487 -11.04 17.51 22.15
CA LEU A 487 -10.72 16.65 23.30
C LEU A 487 -9.43 15.82 23.16
N ARG A 488 -8.60 16.12 22.15
CA ARG A 488 -7.26 15.54 21.96
C ARG A 488 -6.23 16.26 22.83
N TRP A 489 -6.38 16.15 24.15
CA TRP A 489 -5.64 16.94 25.14
C TRP A 489 -4.19 16.47 25.39
N GLY A 490 -3.87 15.23 25.05
CA GLY A 490 -2.48 14.76 24.97
C GLY A 490 -1.78 15.36 23.74
N ALA A 491 -2.35 15.13 22.54
CA ALA A 491 -1.85 15.72 21.30
C ALA A 491 -1.81 17.26 21.34
N TRP A 492 -2.79 17.93 21.95
CA TRP A 492 -2.77 19.38 22.16
C TRP A 492 -1.56 19.82 22.98
N GLY A 493 -1.24 19.13 24.08
CA GLY A 493 -0.03 19.38 24.87
C GLY A 493 1.26 19.21 24.06
N GLN A 494 1.35 18.16 23.22
CA GLN A 494 2.47 17.97 22.30
C GLN A 494 2.58 19.12 21.28
N VAL A 495 1.45 19.58 20.71
CA VAL A 495 1.42 20.72 19.78
C VAL A 495 1.83 22.02 20.46
N LEU A 496 1.40 22.29 21.70
CA LEU A 496 1.80 23.47 22.45
C LEU A 496 3.31 23.47 22.76
N ALA A 497 3.88 22.33 23.16
CA ALA A 497 5.31 22.20 23.45
C ALA A 497 6.19 22.32 22.18
N LEU A 498 5.79 21.68 21.07
CA LEU A 498 6.49 21.77 19.79
C LEU A 498 6.33 23.18 19.17
N GLY A 499 5.15 23.78 19.31
CA GLY A 499 4.86 25.15 18.87
C GLY A 499 5.69 26.19 19.61
N LEU A 500 5.78 26.09 20.94
CA LEU A 500 6.66 26.95 21.75
C LEU A 500 8.13 26.81 21.36
N THR A 501 8.59 25.57 21.13
CA THR A 501 9.96 25.29 20.65
C THR A 501 10.21 25.95 19.29
N ALA A 502 9.28 25.81 18.34
CA ALA A 502 9.37 26.43 17.03
C ALA A 502 9.34 27.97 17.09
N ALA A 503 8.41 28.55 17.85
CA ALA A 503 8.29 30.00 18.00
C ALA A 503 9.54 30.63 18.65
N SER A 504 10.11 29.99 19.67
CA SER A 504 11.32 30.47 20.34
C SER A 504 12.55 30.47 19.42
N ASN A 505 12.71 29.44 18.58
CA ASN A 505 13.83 29.37 17.62
C ASN A 505 13.61 30.26 16.38
N ALA A 506 12.36 30.58 16.03
CA ALA A 506 12.01 31.55 14.99
C ALA A 506 12.02 33.01 15.46
N GLY A 507 12.24 33.30 16.75
CA GLY A 507 12.16 34.65 17.31
C GLY A 507 10.75 35.25 17.33
N ALA A 508 9.71 34.42 17.37
CA ALA A 508 8.31 34.81 17.28
C ALA A 508 7.66 34.92 18.69
N ASP A 509 8.04 35.96 19.44
CA ASP A 509 7.67 36.15 20.85
C ASP A 509 6.16 36.10 21.12
N ASP A 510 5.32 36.67 20.24
CA ASP A 510 3.85 36.66 20.40
C ASP A 510 3.26 35.23 20.34
N ASP A 511 3.78 34.37 19.46
CA ASP A 511 3.35 32.97 19.37
C ASP A 511 3.90 32.15 20.55
N ALA A 512 5.13 32.41 21.00
CA ALA A 512 5.68 31.79 22.20
C ALA A 512 4.83 32.11 23.44
N ALA A 513 4.48 33.38 23.65
CA ALA A 513 3.59 33.83 24.71
C ALA A 513 2.18 33.21 24.61
N TYR A 514 1.64 33.04 23.40
CA TYR A 514 0.41 32.29 23.17
C TYR A 514 0.53 30.84 23.66
N PHE A 515 1.53 30.09 23.20
CA PHE A 515 1.69 28.67 23.55
C PHE A 515 1.91 28.45 25.05
N GLU A 516 2.68 29.31 25.73
CA GLU A 516 2.81 29.28 27.20
C GLU A 516 1.47 29.51 27.92
N SER A 517 0.67 30.46 27.44
CA SER A 517 -0.60 30.83 28.06
C SER A 517 -1.65 29.70 27.95
N GLU A 518 -1.69 29.03 26.81
CA GLU A 518 -2.58 27.89 26.54
C GLU A 518 -2.15 26.66 27.34
N GLU A 519 -0.85 26.34 27.44
CA GLU A 519 -0.38 25.20 28.23
C GLU A 519 -0.63 25.42 29.74
N LYS A 520 -0.54 26.68 30.19
CA LYS A 520 -0.95 27.07 31.55
C LYS A 520 -2.46 26.93 31.78
N ALA A 521 -3.29 27.15 30.76
CA ALA A 521 -4.72 26.86 30.83
C ALA A 521 -5.01 25.35 30.85
N ARG A 522 -4.34 24.55 30.00
CA ARG A 522 -4.44 23.09 29.96
C ARG A 522 -4.07 22.45 31.31
N LYS A 523 -2.90 22.80 31.87
CA LYS A 523 -2.44 22.31 33.19
C LYS A 523 -3.37 22.70 34.34
N ARG A 524 -4.02 23.87 34.27
CA ARG A 524 -5.05 24.28 35.26
C ARG A 524 -6.29 23.39 35.18
N ALA A 525 -6.84 23.16 33.99
CA ALA A 525 -8.04 22.35 33.81
C ALA A 525 -7.84 20.88 34.23
N LEU A 526 -6.66 20.31 33.95
CA LEU A 526 -6.28 18.95 34.37
C LEU A 526 -6.00 18.83 35.88
N GLY A 527 -5.99 19.93 36.64
CA GLY A 527 -5.66 19.94 38.07
C GLY A 527 -4.17 19.72 38.39
N LEU A 528 -3.30 19.79 37.37
CA LEU A 528 -1.85 19.57 37.50
C LEU A 528 -1.10 20.76 38.14
N LEU A 529 -1.78 21.89 38.33
CA LEU A 529 -1.26 23.04 39.06
C LEU A 529 -1.87 23.10 40.47
N LEU A 530 -1.10 22.62 41.45
CA LEU A 530 -1.51 22.60 42.85
C LEU A 530 -1.64 24.03 43.43
N GLY A 531 -2.84 24.35 43.92
CA GLY A 531 -3.02 25.28 45.04
C GLY A 531 -2.94 26.79 44.76
N LEU A 532 -4.05 27.36 44.27
CA LEU A 532 -4.73 28.43 45.03
C LEU A 532 -6.23 28.17 44.94
N GLY A 533 -6.87 27.89 46.08
CA GLY A 533 -8.29 27.56 46.16
C GLY A 533 -9.12 28.69 46.77
N GLY A 534 -10.27 28.98 46.15
CA GLY A 534 -11.35 29.76 46.74
C GLY A 534 -11.39 31.25 46.36
N GLY A 535 -12.61 31.72 46.03
CA GLY A 535 -12.93 33.15 45.88
C GLY A 535 -12.83 33.68 44.45
N GLY A 536 -13.93 33.62 43.70
CA GLY A 536 -14.04 34.31 42.42
C GLY A 536 -14.38 35.80 42.59
N ALA A 537 -13.72 36.68 41.81
CA ALA A 537 -14.15 38.05 41.57
C ALA A 537 -13.45 38.65 40.33
N GLY A 538 -14.24 39.17 39.38
CA GLY A 538 -13.80 40.20 38.43
C GLY A 538 -12.97 39.75 37.22
N ALA A 539 -13.35 40.24 36.05
CA ALA A 539 -12.43 40.40 34.93
C ALA A 539 -11.61 41.70 35.09
N ALA A 540 -10.50 41.80 34.35
CA ALA A 540 -9.56 42.92 34.28
C ALA A 540 -8.70 43.18 35.53
N GLY A 541 -7.39 42.89 35.40
CA GLY A 541 -6.35 43.22 36.36
C GLY A 541 -4.99 42.69 35.88
N ALA A 542 -3.98 43.56 35.75
CA ALA A 542 -2.66 43.17 35.26
C ALA A 542 -1.81 42.51 36.37
N VAL A 543 -1.05 41.46 36.03
CA VAL A 543 -0.04 40.89 36.93
C VAL A 543 1.31 41.55 36.65
N THR A 544 1.43 42.82 37.03
CA THR A 544 2.73 43.50 37.14
C THR A 544 3.41 43.11 38.45
N LEU A 545 4.28 42.10 38.42
CA LEU A 545 5.10 41.71 39.58
C LEU A 545 6.61 41.76 39.29
N LEU A 546 7.02 42.83 38.60
CA LEU A 546 8.42 43.22 38.37
C LEU A 546 9.04 43.82 39.66
N GLY A 547 9.12 42.98 40.71
CA GLY A 547 9.79 43.31 41.97
C GLY A 547 11.31 43.15 41.84
N LYS A 548 12.07 44.24 41.95
CA LYS A 548 13.54 44.22 41.88
C LYS A 548 14.15 43.54 43.11
N GLY A 549 15.00 42.54 42.87
CA GLY A 549 16.17 42.17 43.68
C GLY A 549 15.94 41.75 45.14
N GLY A 550 16.12 40.47 45.43
CA GLY A 550 16.23 39.96 46.81
C GLY A 550 16.49 38.46 46.88
N SER A 551 17.68 38.05 47.30
CA SER A 551 18.05 36.63 47.43
C SER A 551 17.68 36.07 48.80
N VAL A 552 16.49 35.47 48.94
CA VAL A 552 16.16 34.60 50.08
C VAL A 552 15.31 33.41 49.61
N PHE A 553 15.92 32.23 49.54
CA PHE A 553 15.21 30.95 49.74
C PHE A 553 16.18 29.89 50.28
N GLY A 554 16.39 29.93 51.60
CA GLY A 554 17.09 28.88 52.33
C GLY A 554 16.09 27.93 52.99
N SER A 555 16.22 26.63 52.69
CA SER A 555 15.81 25.46 53.47
C SER A 555 14.54 25.50 54.32
N LEU A 556 13.53 24.73 53.89
CA LEU A 556 12.58 23.90 54.68
C LEU A 556 11.72 23.17 53.61
N PHE A 557 11.63 21.84 53.49
CA PHE A 557 11.94 20.72 54.40
C PHE A 557 12.76 19.61 53.71
N SER A 558 13.20 18.60 54.48
CA SER A 558 13.96 17.43 54.02
C SER A 558 13.11 16.15 53.96
N GLY A 559 13.12 15.43 52.84
CA GLY A 559 12.54 14.09 52.70
C GLY A 559 12.35 13.70 51.23
N PRO A 560 12.83 12.53 50.75
CA PRO A 560 12.81 12.21 49.32
C PRO A 560 11.52 11.50 48.89
N THR A 561 10.60 12.25 48.28
CA THR A 561 9.62 11.71 47.32
C THR A 561 9.93 12.27 45.93
N VAL A 562 10.38 11.41 45.02
CA VAL A 562 10.81 11.80 43.67
C VAL A 562 9.59 12.02 42.78
N ALA A 563 9.02 13.23 42.84
CA ALA A 563 8.08 13.71 41.84
C ALA A 563 8.87 14.24 40.63
N VAL A 564 9.01 13.43 39.58
CA VAL A 564 9.61 13.89 38.32
C VAL A 564 8.62 14.82 37.62
N ALA A 565 8.78 16.12 37.83
CA ALA A 565 8.16 17.10 36.95
C ALA A 565 8.80 16.96 35.55
N VAL A 566 8.00 16.65 34.54
CA VAL A 566 8.44 16.67 33.13
C VAL A 566 8.67 18.12 32.71
N ALA A 567 9.85 18.62 33.04
CA ALA A 567 10.38 19.90 32.60
C ALA A 567 11.34 19.66 31.44
N THR A 568 10.83 19.75 30.21
CA THR A 568 11.64 19.74 28.98
C THR A 568 12.39 21.07 28.82
N THR A 569 13.35 21.31 29.71
CA THR A 569 14.24 22.48 29.66
C THR A 569 15.36 22.22 28.64
N VAL A 570 15.11 22.54 27.37
CA VAL A 570 16.14 22.54 26.33
C VAL A 570 16.99 23.81 26.47
N ALA A 571 17.94 23.78 27.38
CA ALA A 571 18.92 24.84 27.57
C ALA A 571 20.18 24.56 26.72
N VAL A 572 20.22 25.07 25.49
CA VAL A 572 21.44 25.04 24.66
C VAL A 572 22.37 26.18 25.08
N THR A 573 23.18 25.95 26.12
CA THR A 573 24.32 26.82 26.48
C THR A 573 25.61 26.27 25.90
N ALA A 574 26.29 27.07 25.08
CA ALA A 574 27.57 26.70 24.47
C ALA A 574 28.76 26.74 25.47
N ALA A 575 29.89 26.18 25.01
CA ALA A 575 31.23 26.25 25.58
C ALA A 575 31.54 25.48 26.89
N ALA A 576 32.26 24.35 26.75
CA ALA A 576 33.60 24.16 27.32
C ALA A 576 34.24 22.83 26.86
N VAL A 577 35.33 22.87 26.09
CA VAL A 577 36.09 21.66 25.73
C VAL A 577 37.24 21.42 26.72
N ILE A 578 37.02 20.44 27.60
CA ILE A 578 37.97 19.47 28.19
C ILE A 578 39.47 19.87 28.25
N GLY A 579 39.95 20.06 29.47
CA GLY A 579 40.98 19.17 30.05
C GLY A 579 42.46 19.48 29.79
N VAL A 580 43.11 20.12 30.78
CA VAL A 580 44.58 20.23 30.87
C VAL A 580 45.22 18.89 31.26
N ARG A 581 46.31 18.52 30.59
CA ARG A 581 47.42 17.74 31.19
C ARG A 581 48.77 18.37 30.85
N LEU A 582 49.73 18.20 31.77
CA LEU A 582 51.01 18.91 31.80
C LEU A 582 52.18 18.06 31.27
N ALA A 583 52.99 18.64 30.38
CA ALA A 583 54.41 18.36 30.18
C ALA A 583 55.05 19.56 29.44
N SER A 584 56.38 19.72 29.48
CA SER A 584 57.13 20.92 29.07
C SER A 584 58.46 20.53 28.37
N PRO A 585 59.32 21.45 27.89
CA PRO A 585 59.12 22.65 27.05
C PRO A 585 60.12 22.69 25.85
N SER A 586 60.39 23.88 25.28
CA SER A 586 61.34 24.21 24.18
C SER A 586 60.89 23.83 22.75
N SER A 587 61.33 24.50 21.67
CA SER A 587 62.37 25.53 21.50
C SER A 587 61.87 26.72 20.65
N ALA A 588 62.66 27.80 20.55
CA ALA A 588 62.34 29.01 19.79
C ALA A 588 62.93 29.02 18.36
N ALA A 589 62.29 29.73 17.43
CA ALA A 589 62.93 30.45 16.33
C ALA A 589 61.96 31.46 15.66
N ASP A 590 62.48 32.65 15.36
CA ASP A 590 61.90 33.79 14.61
C ASP A 590 63.12 34.57 14.05
N PRO A 591 63.05 35.51 13.09
CA PRO A 591 62.06 35.80 12.04
C PRO A 591 62.69 35.66 10.62
N SER A 592 62.01 36.12 9.56
CA SER A 592 62.68 36.86 8.45
C SER A 592 61.69 37.61 7.53
N THR A 593 61.83 38.93 7.47
CA THR A 593 61.15 39.83 6.52
C THR A 593 61.97 40.05 5.25
N VAL A 594 61.33 40.15 4.08
CA VAL A 594 61.84 40.93 2.94
C VAL A 594 60.69 41.71 2.29
N VAL A 595 60.92 42.99 2.03
CA VAL A 595 60.05 43.91 1.27
C VAL A 595 60.76 44.26 -0.04
N VAL A 596 60.03 44.45 -1.15
CA VAL A 596 60.29 45.49 -2.18
C VAL A 596 59.29 45.36 -3.35
N THR A 597 58.46 46.40 -3.52
CA THR A 597 57.89 46.87 -4.80
C THR A 597 58.85 47.96 -5.36
N PRO A 598 58.79 48.43 -6.63
CA PRO A 598 57.58 48.65 -7.43
C PRO A 598 57.78 48.60 -8.98
N ALA A 599 57.00 49.42 -9.69
CA ALA A 599 57.21 50.03 -11.02
C ALA A 599 56.43 49.43 -12.20
N ALA A 600 55.57 50.28 -12.78
CA ALA A 600 54.72 50.02 -13.94
C ALA A 600 55.42 50.30 -15.28
N ALA A 601 54.93 49.67 -16.36
CA ALA A 601 54.81 50.28 -17.69
C ALA A 601 53.89 49.45 -18.62
N GLY A 602 53.03 50.12 -19.39
CA GLY A 602 52.57 49.62 -20.71
C GLY A 602 53.39 50.30 -21.82
N PRO A 603 52.85 50.56 -23.04
CA PRO A 603 51.48 50.30 -23.53
C PRO A 603 51.40 49.89 -25.04
N GLN A 604 50.20 49.98 -25.65
CA GLN A 604 49.90 50.00 -27.11
C GLN A 604 50.09 48.69 -27.92
N LEU A 605 49.03 48.05 -28.45
CA LEU A 605 48.24 48.33 -29.67
C LEU A 605 48.93 47.98 -31.03
N SER A 606 48.33 47.06 -31.80
CA SER A 606 47.68 47.33 -33.11
C SER A 606 47.21 46.07 -33.86
N SER A 607 46.26 46.24 -34.79
CA SER A 607 45.84 45.26 -35.82
C SER A 607 46.86 45.19 -36.99
N THR A 608 46.77 44.41 -38.08
CA THR A 608 45.62 44.15 -38.99
C THR A 608 45.98 43.11 -40.09
N THR A 609 44.98 42.58 -40.83
CA THR A 609 45.04 42.13 -42.25
C THR A 609 45.55 40.70 -42.64
N ARG A 610 44.60 39.77 -42.93
CA ARG A 610 44.14 39.26 -44.27
C ARG A 610 45.18 38.92 -45.41
N PRO A 611 44.77 38.17 -46.49
CA PRO A 611 44.90 36.72 -46.79
C PRO A 611 45.86 36.47 -48.01
N PRO A 612 45.69 35.55 -49.03
CA PRO A 612 44.94 34.26 -49.22
C PRO A 612 45.75 33.11 -49.93
N VAL A 613 45.06 32.00 -50.32
CA VAL A 613 45.45 30.91 -51.29
C VAL A 613 46.53 29.91 -50.79
N GLY A 614 46.52 28.58 -51.06
CA GLY A 614 45.66 27.63 -51.81
C GLY A 614 46.50 26.37 -52.20
N ALA A 615 46.01 25.21 -52.69
CA ALA A 615 44.68 24.68 -53.04
C ALA A 615 44.55 23.20 -52.51
N LEU A 616 44.11 22.09 -53.16
CA LEU A 616 43.62 21.73 -54.51
C LEU A 616 42.51 20.62 -54.43
N ARG A 617 42.49 19.55 -55.27
CA ARG A 617 41.31 18.68 -55.60
C ARG A 617 41.69 17.44 -56.48
N PRO A 618 40.77 16.53 -56.96
CA PRO A 618 39.43 16.06 -56.50
C PRO A 618 39.13 14.52 -56.69
N ASP A 619 37.85 14.10 -56.51
CA ASP A 619 37.09 12.95 -57.10
C ASP A 619 37.50 11.48 -56.77
N THR A 620 36.63 10.43 -56.72
CA THR A 620 35.16 10.16 -56.79
C THR A 620 34.85 8.85 -55.98
N GLY A 621 33.67 8.19 -55.87
CA GLY A 621 32.32 8.20 -56.50
C GLY A 621 31.35 7.19 -55.83
N GLN A 622 30.33 6.63 -56.53
CA GLN A 622 29.39 5.59 -56.01
C GLN A 622 29.01 4.50 -57.10
N PRO A 623 28.18 3.45 -56.85
CA PRO A 623 28.28 2.12 -57.50
C PRO A 623 27.49 1.92 -58.82
N PRO A 624 27.60 0.74 -59.48
CA PRO A 624 26.46 -0.21 -59.50
C PRO A 624 26.84 -1.72 -59.54
N VAL A 625 25.84 -2.59 -59.76
CA VAL A 625 25.87 -4.08 -59.70
C VAL A 625 26.17 -4.74 -61.06
N GLN A 626 26.95 -5.85 -61.07
CA GLN A 626 26.83 -6.91 -62.11
C GLN A 626 27.50 -8.26 -61.75
N ASN A 627 27.08 -9.31 -62.47
CA ASN A 627 27.51 -10.73 -62.50
C ASN A 627 27.35 -11.13 -64.00
N PRO A 628 28.12 -12.04 -64.68
CA PRO A 628 28.52 -13.39 -64.21
C PRO A 628 29.84 -14.02 -64.78
N ALA A 629 30.02 -15.33 -64.53
CA ALA A 629 30.48 -16.40 -65.48
C ALA A 629 31.93 -17.00 -65.48
N GLN A 630 31.95 -18.34 -65.32
CA GLN A 630 32.72 -19.40 -66.05
C GLN A 630 34.18 -19.81 -65.71
N ASN A 631 34.30 -20.92 -64.94
CA ASN A 631 34.75 -22.30 -65.31
C ASN A 631 35.58 -22.54 -66.61
N PRO A 632 36.45 -23.58 -66.72
CA PRO A 632 36.17 -25.03 -66.53
C PRO A 632 37.27 -25.83 -65.75
N GLY A 633 37.21 -27.15 -65.46
CA GLY A 633 36.24 -28.26 -65.71
C GLY A 633 36.86 -29.66 -65.39
N TRP A 634 36.19 -30.77 -65.79
CA TRP A 634 36.50 -32.24 -65.66
C TRP A 634 35.72 -33.08 -64.60
N ASN A 635 35.63 -34.41 -64.85
CA ASN A 635 34.66 -35.41 -64.31
C ASN A 635 35.12 -36.86 -64.71
N PRO A 636 34.49 -38.02 -64.36
CA PRO A 636 33.75 -38.51 -63.15
C PRO A 636 34.21 -39.93 -62.63
N VAL A 637 33.38 -40.54 -61.73
CA VAL A 637 33.06 -42.00 -61.53
C VAL A 637 33.71 -42.78 -60.35
N GLN A 638 32.92 -43.12 -59.29
CA GLN A 638 32.56 -44.50 -58.83
C GLN A 638 31.60 -44.53 -57.61
N ASP A 639 31.09 -45.73 -57.25
CA ASP A 639 30.04 -46.11 -56.27
C ASP A 639 30.63 -46.53 -54.90
N PRO A 640 29.94 -46.36 -53.74
CA PRO A 640 29.14 -47.45 -53.09
C PRO A 640 27.91 -46.91 -52.28
N GLY A 641 27.08 -47.67 -51.53
CA GLY A 641 26.99 -49.10 -51.18
C GLY A 641 25.87 -49.36 -50.15
N ARG A 642 25.64 -50.62 -49.69
CA ARG A 642 24.46 -51.04 -48.89
C ARG A 642 24.73 -51.39 -47.40
N ASN A 643 23.63 -51.38 -46.64
CA ASN A 643 23.40 -51.91 -45.29
C ASN A 643 23.57 -53.47 -45.18
N PRO A 644 24.00 -54.01 -44.02
CA PRO A 644 23.71 -55.40 -43.61
C PRO A 644 23.20 -55.59 -42.16
N VAL A 645 22.86 -56.83 -41.76
CA VAL A 645 22.15 -57.24 -40.52
C VAL A 645 22.70 -58.56 -39.94
N GLN A 646 22.69 -58.73 -38.61
CA GLN A 646 22.65 -60.00 -37.79
C GLN A 646 22.46 -59.58 -36.29
N ASP A 647 21.57 -60.11 -35.43
CA ASP A 647 21.09 -61.47 -35.08
C ASP A 647 22.09 -62.26 -34.20
N PRO A 648 21.72 -62.78 -32.98
CA PRO A 648 21.04 -64.08 -32.86
C PRO A 648 20.03 -64.30 -31.70
N GLY A 649 18.90 -64.96 -32.02
CA GLY A 649 18.39 -66.22 -31.42
C GLY A 649 18.25 -66.52 -29.89
N ARG A 650 17.01 -66.86 -29.49
CA ARG A 650 16.52 -67.98 -28.59
C ARG A 650 17.04 -68.16 -27.13
N ASP A 651 16.15 -68.47 -26.18
CA ASP A 651 15.69 -69.87 -25.95
C ASP A 651 14.46 -70.09 -25.00
N THR A 652 14.00 -71.35 -24.94
CA THR A 652 12.95 -72.04 -24.12
C THR A 652 12.63 -71.49 -22.70
N ALA A 653 11.38 -71.42 -22.19
CA ALA A 653 10.25 -72.39 -22.05
C ALA A 653 10.30 -73.29 -20.77
N ARG A 654 9.14 -73.89 -20.37
CA ARG A 654 8.82 -74.67 -19.12
C ARG A 654 8.52 -73.85 -17.84
N ASP A 655 7.69 -74.28 -16.89
CA ASP A 655 6.72 -75.42 -16.79
C ASP A 655 5.60 -75.10 -15.76
N GLN A 656 4.71 -76.07 -15.47
CA GLN A 656 3.67 -76.13 -14.42
C GLN A 656 2.35 -75.35 -14.70
N GLY A 657 1.19 -75.79 -14.19
CA GLY A 657 0.89 -77.03 -13.45
C GLY A 657 -0.60 -77.15 -13.08
N ARG A 658 -1.23 -78.29 -13.39
CA ARG A 658 -2.69 -78.53 -13.27
C ARG A 658 -3.28 -78.37 -11.86
N ASN A 659 -4.48 -77.80 -11.79
CA ASN A 659 -5.74 -78.42 -11.31
C ASN A 659 -6.89 -77.66 -12.01
N GLN A 660 -7.93 -78.23 -12.62
CA GLN A 660 -8.80 -79.39 -12.33
C GLN A 660 -9.66 -79.24 -11.07
N ASP A 661 -10.89 -78.74 -11.24
CA ASP A 661 -12.11 -79.53 -11.06
C ASP A 661 -13.28 -78.89 -11.85
N GLN A 662 -13.90 -79.63 -12.79
CA GLN A 662 -15.16 -80.38 -12.64
C GLN A 662 -16.46 -79.55 -12.57
N ASN A 663 -17.16 -79.44 -13.71
CA ASN A 663 -18.52 -79.99 -13.82
C ASN A 663 -18.84 -80.37 -15.28
N GLN A 664 -19.84 -81.24 -15.52
CA GLN A 664 -20.21 -81.75 -16.84
C GLN A 664 -21.56 -81.17 -17.34
N GLY A 665 -21.65 -80.84 -18.63
CA GLY A 665 -22.90 -80.44 -19.30
C GLY A 665 -22.84 -80.77 -20.80
N ARG A 666 -23.88 -81.42 -21.34
CA ARG A 666 -23.83 -82.01 -22.70
C ARG A 666 -24.32 -81.07 -23.82
N GLY A 667 -23.37 -80.54 -24.58
CA GLY A 667 -23.34 -80.65 -26.05
C GLY A 667 -24.31 -79.82 -26.91
N ARG A 668 -24.26 -80.15 -28.22
CA ARG A 668 -24.83 -79.48 -29.41
C ARG A 668 -24.04 -78.28 -29.92
N ASP A 669 -24.15 -78.11 -31.23
CA ASP A 669 -23.28 -77.33 -32.08
C ASP A 669 -23.48 -75.82 -31.91
N PRO A 670 -22.41 -75.01 -31.96
CA PRO A 670 -22.55 -73.56 -32.04
C PRO A 670 -23.10 -73.21 -33.42
N VAL A 671 -24.43 -73.02 -33.50
CA VAL A 671 -25.07 -72.36 -34.63
C VAL A 671 -24.44 -70.98 -34.79
N THR A 672 -23.64 -70.79 -35.84
CA THR A 672 -23.13 -69.46 -36.19
C THR A 672 -24.32 -68.52 -36.40
N PRO A 673 -24.39 -67.38 -35.68
CA PRO A 673 -25.43 -66.39 -35.95
C PRO A 673 -25.31 -65.94 -37.40
N ARG A 674 -26.43 -65.85 -38.11
CA ARG A 674 -26.45 -65.30 -39.48
C ARG A 674 -25.92 -63.86 -39.44
N PRO A 675 -25.11 -63.44 -40.43
CA PRO A 675 -24.62 -62.06 -40.47
C PRO A 675 -25.80 -61.08 -40.45
N GLY A 676 -25.68 -60.05 -39.61
CA GLY A 676 -26.66 -58.96 -39.55
C GLY A 676 -26.50 -58.03 -40.75
N THR A 677 -27.48 -57.16 -40.97
CA THR A 677 -27.27 -56.01 -41.86
C THR A 677 -26.16 -55.13 -41.26
N PRO A 678 -25.10 -54.79 -42.01
CA PRO A 678 -24.04 -53.91 -41.53
C PRO A 678 -24.57 -52.57 -41.03
N ARG A 679 -23.98 -52.05 -39.95
CA ARG A 679 -24.30 -50.75 -39.37
C ARG A 679 -23.04 -50.04 -38.93
N LEU A 680 -23.03 -48.72 -39.06
CA LEU A 680 -21.96 -47.84 -38.60
C LEU A 680 -22.58 -46.81 -37.66
N ALA A 681 -21.96 -46.64 -36.48
CA ALA A 681 -22.27 -45.58 -35.54
C ALA A 681 -21.01 -44.75 -35.29
N LEU A 682 -21.16 -43.43 -35.19
CA LEU A 682 -20.11 -42.55 -34.69
C LEU A 682 -20.34 -42.31 -33.19
N THR A 683 -19.27 -41.97 -32.47
CA THR A 683 -19.33 -41.56 -31.05
C THR A 683 -20.04 -40.20 -30.98
N ASP A 684 -19.56 -39.28 -31.81
CA ASP A 684 -20.13 -37.96 -32.05
C ASP A 684 -20.40 -37.82 -33.55
N THR A 685 -21.62 -37.45 -33.92
CA THR A 685 -22.03 -37.17 -35.32
C THR A 685 -21.81 -35.71 -35.71
N GLU A 686 -21.35 -34.87 -34.78
CA GLU A 686 -21.08 -33.46 -34.99
C GLU A 686 -19.88 -33.01 -34.15
N ILE A 687 -18.89 -32.37 -34.79
CA ILE A 687 -17.62 -31.95 -34.19
C ILE A 687 -17.21 -30.56 -34.71
N GLU A 688 -16.26 -29.90 -34.06
CA GLU A 688 -15.60 -28.71 -34.62
C GLU A 688 -14.42 -29.08 -35.54
N THR A 689 -13.99 -28.15 -36.40
CA THR A 689 -12.70 -28.21 -37.12
C THR A 689 -11.55 -28.43 -36.13
N GLY A 690 -10.88 -29.58 -36.23
CA GLY A 690 -9.80 -30.00 -35.33
C GLY A 690 -10.25 -30.87 -34.14
N GLY A 691 -11.55 -31.22 -34.05
CA GLY A 691 -12.02 -32.31 -33.20
C GLY A 691 -11.83 -33.69 -33.85
N SER A 692 -12.05 -34.74 -33.06
CA SER A 692 -12.03 -36.16 -33.48
C SER A 692 -13.34 -36.85 -33.07
N THR A 693 -13.67 -37.98 -33.72
CA THR A 693 -14.80 -38.85 -33.33
C THR A 693 -14.44 -40.30 -33.63
N GLY A 694 -14.84 -41.23 -32.75
CA GLY A 694 -14.64 -42.67 -32.97
C GLY A 694 -15.77 -43.28 -33.79
N ALA A 695 -15.46 -44.25 -34.65
CA ALA A 695 -16.43 -44.99 -35.46
C ALA A 695 -16.50 -46.48 -35.07
N ARG A 696 -17.72 -47.01 -34.90
CA ARG A 696 -18.00 -48.40 -34.53
C ARG A 696 -18.85 -49.08 -35.60
N ALA A 697 -18.25 -50.04 -36.30
CA ALA A 697 -18.90 -50.90 -37.28
C ALA A 697 -19.43 -52.17 -36.59
N THR A 698 -20.65 -52.61 -36.94
CA THR A 698 -21.28 -53.83 -36.41
C THR A 698 -22.05 -54.58 -37.52
N GLY A 699 -22.26 -55.89 -37.35
CA GLY A 699 -22.97 -56.73 -38.32
C GLY A 699 -22.08 -57.36 -39.39
N PHE A 700 -20.75 -57.26 -39.24
CA PHE A 700 -19.77 -57.88 -40.13
C PHE A 700 -19.47 -59.34 -39.68
N GLU A 701 -18.69 -60.08 -40.46
CA GLU A 701 -18.32 -61.47 -40.13
C GLU A 701 -17.11 -61.50 -39.19
N ALA A 702 -17.03 -62.50 -38.32
CA ALA A 702 -15.91 -62.64 -37.39
C ALA A 702 -14.60 -62.86 -38.17
N GLY A 703 -13.63 -61.97 -37.98
CA GLY A 703 -12.38 -61.95 -38.76
C GLY A 703 -12.46 -61.21 -40.11
N GLU A 704 -13.61 -60.64 -40.48
CA GLU A 704 -13.74 -59.83 -41.70
C GLU A 704 -12.86 -58.56 -41.62
N ARG A 705 -12.18 -58.22 -42.73
CA ARG A 705 -11.43 -56.96 -42.83
C ARG A 705 -12.38 -55.85 -43.30
N ILE A 706 -12.46 -54.79 -42.50
CA ILE A 706 -13.31 -53.62 -42.75
C ILE A 706 -12.40 -52.44 -43.01
N THR A 707 -12.50 -51.86 -44.20
CA THR A 707 -11.84 -50.60 -44.55
C THR A 707 -12.75 -49.44 -44.15
N PHE A 708 -12.24 -48.52 -43.34
CA PHE A 708 -12.91 -47.27 -43.03
C PHE A 708 -12.40 -46.17 -43.96
N SER A 709 -13.31 -45.42 -44.56
CA SER A 709 -13.01 -44.28 -45.44
C SER A 709 -13.95 -43.10 -45.17
N TRP A 710 -13.57 -41.94 -45.66
CA TRP A 710 -14.36 -40.72 -45.58
C TRP A 710 -14.59 -40.14 -46.99
N ALA A 711 -15.72 -39.46 -47.17
CA ALA A 711 -16.00 -38.69 -48.39
C ALA A 711 -16.83 -37.43 -48.05
N GLY A 712 -16.49 -36.29 -48.65
CA GLY A 712 -17.25 -35.05 -48.53
C GLY A 712 -16.59 -33.87 -49.25
N ARG A 713 -17.39 -32.86 -49.61
CA ARG A 713 -16.97 -31.68 -50.39
C ARG A 713 -16.15 -31.99 -51.66
N GLY A 714 -16.41 -33.11 -52.33
CA GLY A 714 -15.68 -33.55 -53.53
C GLY A 714 -14.31 -34.19 -53.27
N SER A 715 -13.98 -34.45 -52.01
CA SER A 715 -12.75 -35.10 -51.55
C SER A 715 -13.06 -36.37 -50.74
N GLY A 716 -12.07 -37.24 -50.56
CA GLY A 716 -12.22 -38.46 -49.76
C GLY A 716 -10.93 -39.27 -49.69
N GLY A 717 -10.87 -40.24 -48.79
CA GLY A 717 -9.68 -41.07 -48.56
C GLY A 717 -9.89 -42.18 -47.53
N GLU A 718 -8.88 -43.02 -47.34
CA GLU A 718 -8.91 -44.09 -46.33
C GLU A 718 -8.51 -43.55 -44.94
N LEU A 719 -9.24 -43.96 -43.90
CA LEU A 719 -8.93 -43.71 -42.49
C LEU A 719 -8.18 -44.89 -41.85
N GLY A 720 -8.40 -46.09 -42.41
CA GLY A 720 -7.60 -47.30 -42.16
C GLY A 720 -8.44 -48.57 -42.06
N VAL A 721 -7.77 -49.71 -42.09
CA VAL A 721 -8.40 -51.03 -41.94
C VAL A 721 -8.49 -51.45 -40.48
N ARG A 722 -9.58 -52.14 -40.11
CA ARG A 722 -9.72 -52.91 -38.87
C ARG A 722 -10.23 -54.32 -39.18
N THR A 723 -10.05 -55.24 -38.26
CA THR A 723 -10.62 -56.60 -38.34
C THR A 723 -11.77 -56.71 -37.37
N ALA A 724 -12.89 -57.28 -37.80
CA ALA A 724 -14.03 -57.56 -36.95
C ALA A 724 -13.72 -58.65 -35.92
N ASP A 725 -14.15 -58.43 -34.68
CA ASP A 725 -13.97 -59.35 -33.56
C ASP A 725 -14.86 -60.61 -33.67
N GLY A 726 -14.81 -61.47 -32.65
CA GLY A 726 -15.65 -62.68 -32.57
C GLY A 726 -17.16 -62.42 -32.47
N GLN A 727 -17.62 -61.16 -32.50
CA GLN A 727 -19.03 -60.75 -32.49
C GLN A 727 -19.39 -59.91 -33.73
N GLY A 728 -18.48 -59.76 -34.71
CA GLY A 728 -18.73 -59.00 -35.93
C GLY A 728 -18.63 -57.49 -35.76
N VAL A 729 -17.83 -57.03 -34.78
CA VAL A 729 -17.67 -55.61 -34.41
C VAL A 729 -16.24 -55.13 -34.67
N ALA A 730 -16.08 -53.92 -35.22
CA ALA A 730 -14.79 -53.25 -35.31
C ALA A 730 -14.89 -51.79 -34.86
N VAL A 731 -13.81 -51.26 -34.27
CA VAL A 731 -13.73 -49.89 -33.77
C VAL A 731 -12.51 -49.18 -34.33
N LEU A 732 -12.74 -47.98 -34.86
CA LEU A 732 -11.73 -47.01 -35.26
C LEU A 732 -11.81 -45.82 -34.27
N PRO A 733 -10.82 -45.61 -33.38
CA PRO A 733 -10.93 -44.62 -32.31
C PRO A 733 -10.84 -43.16 -32.80
N ASP A 734 -10.21 -42.92 -33.96
CA ASP A 734 -10.24 -41.64 -34.65
C ASP A 734 -10.62 -41.86 -36.12
N ALA A 735 -11.79 -41.37 -36.49
CA ALA A 735 -12.40 -41.49 -37.81
C ALA A 735 -12.38 -40.15 -38.59
N VAL A 736 -11.49 -39.22 -38.22
CA VAL A 736 -11.42 -37.88 -38.80
C VAL A 736 -10.03 -37.63 -39.43
N PRO A 737 -9.93 -37.13 -40.67
CA PRO A 737 -8.67 -36.69 -41.24
C PRO A 737 -8.16 -35.42 -40.56
N ALA A 738 -6.86 -35.38 -40.23
CA ALA A 738 -6.21 -34.17 -39.76
C ALA A 738 -6.35 -33.02 -40.78
N GLY A 739 -6.80 -31.85 -40.32
CA GLY A 739 -6.97 -30.65 -41.16
C GLY A 739 -8.25 -30.63 -42.02
N ILE A 740 -9.25 -31.48 -41.73
CA ILE A 740 -10.53 -31.43 -42.44
C ILE A 740 -11.27 -30.10 -42.20
N ALA A 741 -11.81 -29.53 -43.27
CA ALA A 741 -12.56 -28.27 -43.23
C ALA A 741 -13.98 -28.45 -42.66
N ALA A 742 -14.63 -27.35 -42.27
CA ALA A 742 -16.04 -27.35 -41.92
C ALA A 742 -16.90 -27.82 -43.10
N GLY A 743 -17.89 -28.69 -42.88
CA GLY A 743 -18.70 -29.27 -43.93
C GLY A 743 -19.50 -30.51 -43.51
N GLN A 744 -20.17 -31.12 -44.49
CA GLN A 744 -20.86 -32.40 -44.35
C GLN A 744 -20.02 -33.51 -44.97
N TYR A 745 -19.85 -34.60 -44.23
CA TYR A 745 -18.99 -35.73 -44.59
C TYR A 745 -19.71 -37.06 -44.29
N THR A 746 -19.39 -38.09 -45.06
CA THR A 746 -19.85 -39.46 -44.85
C THR A 746 -18.66 -40.33 -44.50
N ILE A 747 -18.70 -40.96 -43.33
CA ILE A 747 -17.80 -42.04 -42.95
C ILE A 747 -18.41 -43.35 -43.48
N THR A 748 -17.60 -44.19 -44.11
CA THR A 748 -18.00 -45.46 -44.72
C THR A 748 -17.20 -46.60 -44.08
N ALA A 749 -17.87 -47.68 -43.70
CA ALA A 749 -17.28 -48.95 -43.31
C ALA A 749 -17.59 -50.00 -44.39
N GLN A 750 -16.56 -50.45 -45.10
CA GLN A 750 -16.65 -51.35 -46.24
C GLN A 750 -16.04 -52.72 -45.91
N GLY A 751 -16.85 -53.77 -45.93
CA GLY A 751 -16.46 -55.17 -45.76
C GLY A 751 -15.95 -55.81 -47.06
N ALA A 752 -15.83 -57.14 -47.05
CA ALA A 752 -15.17 -57.91 -48.10
C ALA A 752 -15.94 -57.99 -49.44
N SER A 753 -17.23 -57.62 -49.45
CA SER A 753 -18.09 -57.60 -50.64
C SER A 753 -18.90 -56.30 -50.73
N ALA A 754 -19.30 -55.90 -51.93
CA ALA A 754 -19.90 -54.58 -52.21
C ALA A 754 -21.28 -54.35 -51.56
N ASP A 755 -21.98 -55.43 -51.19
CA ASP A 755 -23.22 -55.44 -50.42
C ASP A 755 -23.00 -55.27 -48.91
N ARG A 756 -21.77 -55.47 -48.41
CA ARG A 756 -21.40 -55.35 -46.99
C ARG A 756 -20.83 -53.98 -46.68
N ARG A 757 -21.67 -52.95 -46.81
CA ARG A 757 -21.30 -51.55 -46.57
C ARG A 757 -22.24 -50.89 -45.57
N ALA A 758 -21.70 -50.02 -44.70
CA ALA A 758 -22.48 -49.17 -43.83
C ALA A 758 -21.89 -47.74 -43.77
N ASP A 759 -22.77 -46.74 -43.86
CA ASP A 759 -22.42 -45.32 -43.93
C ASP A 759 -22.99 -44.57 -42.72
N ALA A 760 -22.27 -43.54 -42.25
CA ALA A 760 -22.70 -42.63 -41.20
C ALA A 760 -22.32 -41.18 -41.54
N ALA A 761 -23.22 -40.24 -41.27
CA ALA A 761 -22.97 -38.81 -41.52
C ALA A 761 -22.23 -38.15 -40.35
N LEU A 762 -21.30 -37.25 -40.68
CA LEU A 762 -20.52 -36.43 -39.77
C LEU A 762 -20.61 -34.96 -40.20
N THR A 763 -21.06 -34.10 -39.28
CA THR A 763 -21.02 -32.64 -39.45
C THR A 763 -19.74 -32.09 -38.82
N VAL A 764 -18.94 -31.35 -39.59
CA VAL A 764 -17.82 -30.56 -39.06
C VAL A 764 -18.23 -29.09 -39.07
N ARG A 765 -18.33 -28.47 -37.90
CA ARG A 765 -18.59 -27.03 -37.73
C ARG A 765 -17.29 -26.24 -37.76
N GLU A 766 -17.35 -25.02 -38.28
CA GLU A 766 -16.24 -24.07 -38.23
C GLU A 766 -16.08 -23.56 -36.80
N ARG A 767 -14.88 -23.71 -36.22
CA ARG A 767 -14.59 -23.14 -34.89
C ARG A 767 -14.61 -21.62 -34.98
N PRO A 768 -15.41 -20.90 -34.18
CA PRO A 768 -15.39 -19.45 -34.17
C PRO A 768 -14.02 -18.93 -33.71
N ALA A 769 -13.49 -17.94 -34.43
CA ALA A 769 -12.19 -17.34 -34.10
C ALA A 769 -12.25 -16.64 -32.73
N PRO A 770 -11.19 -16.74 -31.90
CA PRO A 770 -11.13 -16.03 -30.62
C PRO A 770 -11.13 -14.51 -30.86
N HIS A 771 -11.83 -13.78 -30.00
CA HIS A 771 -11.82 -12.31 -30.04
C HIS A 771 -10.42 -11.77 -29.74
N VAL A 772 -9.96 -10.81 -30.54
CA VAL A 772 -8.70 -10.12 -30.29
C VAL A 772 -8.85 -9.22 -29.06
N THR A 773 -7.94 -9.35 -28.09
CA THR A 773 -7.99 -8.58 -26.83
C THR A 773 -6.62 -8.03 -26.44
N PHE A 774 -6.61 -6.93 -25.67
CA PHE A 774 -5.39 -6.37 -25.07
C PHE A 774 -5.13 -6.98 -23.70
N VAL A 775 -4.06 -7.75 -23.57
CA VAL A 775 -3.56 -8.26 -22.28
C VAL A 775 -2.80 -7.17 -21.51
N ARG A 776 -2.13 -6.27 -22.23
CA ARG A 776 -1.44 -5.10 -21.67
C ARG A 776 -1.45 -3.97 -22.71
N ALA A 777 -1.94 -2.80 -22.34
CA ALA A 777 -1.84 -1.59 -23.15
C ALA A 777 -1.98 -0.35 -22.25
N PRO A 778 -1.09 0.65 -22.34
CA PRO A 778 -1.19 1.86 -21.55
C PRO A 778 -2.46 2.66 -21.90
N SER A 779 -3.00 3.38 -20.93
CA SER A 779 -4.07 4.37 -21.11
C SER A 779 -3.51 5.80 -21.28
N SER A 780 -2.28 6.05 -20.83
CA SER A 780 -1.56 7.30 -21.06
C SER A 780 -0.06 7.08 -21.14
N VAL A 781 0.63 7.92 -21.92
CA VAL A 781 2.09 7.99 -22.07
C VAL A 781 2.51 9.46 -22.27
N GLN A 782 3.80 9.76 -22.15
CA GLN A 782 4.34 11.07 -22.56
C GLN A 782 4.58 11.09 -24.08
N ALA A 783 4.58 12.28 -24.67
CA ALA A 783 4.99 12.51 -26.04
C ALA A 783 6.41 11.95 -26.28
N GLU A 784 6.62 11.29 -27.42
CA GLU A 784 7.89 10.62 -27.79
C GLU A 784 8.32 9.45 -26.87
N ALA A 785 7.50 9.02 -25.90
CA ALA A 785 7.85 7.90 -25.02
C ALA A 785 7.55 6.53 -25.66
N ALA A 786 8.35 5.52 -25.33
CA ALA A 786 8.16 4.15 -25.81
C ALA A 786 6.86 3.52 -25.26
N ILE A 787 6.12 2.85 -26.14
CA ILE A 787 4.87 2.12 -25.87
C ILE A 787 5.14 0.62 -25.99
N GLU A 788 4.79 -0.17 -24.96
CA GLU A 788 4.68 -1.64 -25.07
C GLU A 788 3.20 -2.04 -25.04
N VAL A 789 2.82 -2.91 -25.98
CA VAL A 789 1.47 -3.48 -26.11
C VAL A 789 1.57 -4.99 -26.20
N VAL A 790 0.75 -5.70 -25.43
CA VAL A 790 0.59 -7.15 -25.48
C VAL A 790 -0.86 -7.48 -25.77
N ALA A 791 -1.10 -8.31 -26.78
CA ALA A 791 -2.42 -8.70 -27.24
C ALA A 791 -2.50 -10.18 -27.58
N GLU A 792 -3.69 -10.76 -27.56
CA GLU A 792 -3.97 -12.18 -27.83
C GLU A 792 -5.27 -12.35 -28.64
N GLY A 793 -5.55 -13.57 -29.10
CA GLY A 793 -6.64 -13.88 -30.05
C GLY A 793 -6.18 -13.98 -31.52
N PHE A 794 -4.87 -14.04 -31.74
CA PHE A 794 -4.25 -14.23 -33.05
C PHE A 794 -3.95 -15.71 -33.32
N ASP A 795 -3.67 -16.06 -34.58
CA ASP A 795 -3.18 -17.41 -34.91
C ASP A 795 -1.68 -17.52 -34.62
N ALA A 796 -1.18 -18.74 -34.38
CA ALA A 796 0.26 -18.97 -34.29
C ALA A 796 0.97 -18.55 -35.59
N GLY A 797 1.99 -17.70 -35.50
CA GLY A 797 2.67 -17.13 -36.67
C GLY A 797 1.83 -16.11 -37.47
N GLU A 798 0.78 -15.53 -36.89
CA GLU A 798 0.09 -14.38 -37.46
C GLU A 798 0.94 -13.11 -37.36
N SER A 799 0.99 -12.32 -38.43
CA SER A 799 1.64 -11.01 -38.42
C SER A 799 0.65 -9.97 -37.91
N VAL A 800 1.01 -9.27 -36.84
CA VAL A 800 0.17 -8.29 -36.15
C VAL A 800 0.82 -6.91 -36.24
N ARG A 801 0.01 -5.89 -36.49
CA ARG A 801 0.38 -4.47 -36.57
C ARG A 801 -0.13 -3.70 -35.36
N LEU A 802 0.67 -2.77 -34.85
CA LEU A 802 0.23 -1.74 -33.91
C LEU A 802 0.14 -0.38 -34.62
N THR A 803 -0.99 0.32 -34.47
CA THR A 803 -1.14 1.72 -34.89
C THR A 803 -1.50 2.63 -33.71
N VAL A 804 -1.09 3.90 -33.81
CA VAL A 804 -1.47 4.99 -32.89
C VAL A 804 -2.08 6.10 -33.74
N GLY A 805 -3.41 6.21 -33.68
CA GLY A 805 -4.17 6.82 -34.77
C GLY A 805 -3.91 6.07 -36.08
N ASP A 806 -3.67 6.82 -37.16
CA ASP A 806 -3.38 6.27 -38.48
C ASP A 806 -1.92 5.80 -38.66
N ALA A 807 -1.01 6.18 -37.75
CA ALA A 807 0.41 5.87 -37.85
C ALA A 807 0.70 4.43 -37.40
N THR A 808 1.34 3.64 -38.25
CA THR A 808 1.86 2.31 -37.86
C THR A 808 3.18 2.48 -37.08
N VAL A 809 3.19 2.07 -35.81
CA VAL A 809 4.36 2.25 -34.92
C VAL A 809 5.14 0.95 -34.69
N ALA A 810 4.52 -0.22 -34.87
CA ALA A 810 5.18 -1.52 -34.70
C ALA A 810 4.52 -2.63 -35.52
N THR A 811 5.29 -3.69 -35.81
CA THR A 811 4.80 -4.97 -36.35
C THR A 811 5.57 -6.13 -35.73
N ALA A 812 4.88 -7.20 -35.35
CA ALA A 812 5.48 -8.39 -34.76
C ALA A 812 4.63 -9.64 -35.08
N THR A 813 5.20 -10.83 -34.94
CA THR A 813 4.49 -12.10 -35.15
C THR A 813 4.00 -12.70 -33.84
N ALA A 814 2.76 -13.21 -33.82
CA ALA A 814 2.20 -13.93 -32.70
C ALA A 814 2.89 -15.29 -32.48
N ASP A 815 3.07 -15.65 -31.21
CA ASP A 815 3.72 -16.88 -30.75
C ASP A 815 2.81 -18.12 -30.87
N GLY A 816 3.30 -19.28 -30.41
CA GLY A 816 2.55 -20.55 -30.45
C GLY A 816 1.27 -20.59 -29.62
N SER A 817 1.01 -19.57 -28.78
CA SER A 817 -0.23 -19.41 -28.00
C SER A 817 -1.22 -18.40 -28.63
N GLY A 818 -0.85 -17.77 -29.76
CA GLY A 818 -1.68 -16.72 -30.37
C GLY A 818 -1.52 -15.34 -29.72
N ARG A 819 -0.44 -15.14 -28.96
CA ARG A 819 -0.12 -13.91 -28.24
C ARG A 819 1.03 -13.16 -28.90
N VAL A 820 1.00 -11.83 -28.87
CA VAL A 820 2.01 -10.97 -29.48
C VAL A 820 2.42 -9.83 -28.54
N THR A 821 3.69 -9.43 -28.59
CA THR A 821 4.20 -8.22 -27.94
C THR A 821 4.73 -7.26 -29.00
N LEU A 822 4.29 -6.01 -28.95
CA LEU A 822 4.55 -4.94 -29.91
C LEU A 822 5.18 -3.75 -29.17
N ARG A 823 6.24 -3.17 -29.74
CA ARG A 823 6.95 -2.01 -29.18
C ARG A 823 7.20 -0.95 -30.26
N GLY A 824 6.86 0.30 -29.96
CA GLY A 824 7.04 1.47 -30.83
C GLY A 824 6.76 2.75 -30.05
N ASP A 825 7.00 3.92 -30.63
CA ASP A 825 7.02 5.19 -29.88
C ASP A 825 5.73 6.01 -29.99
N ALA A 826 5.47 6.83 -28.98
CA ALA A 826 4.32 7.73 -28.92
C ALA A 826 4.48 8.95 -29.85
N PRO A 827 3.40 9.46 -30.45
CA PRO A 827 3.40 10.73 -31.18
C PRO A 827 3.99 11.89 -30.37
N ALA A 828 4.66 12.83 -31.05
CA ALA A 828 5.24 14.01 -30.42
C ALA A 828 4.18 15.08 -30.04
N ASN A 829 2.96 14.99 -30.57
CA ASN A 829 1.88 15.94 -30.30
C ASN A 829 0.96 15.43 -29.17
N PRO A 830 0.75 16.18 -28.07
CA PRO A 830 -0.15 15.76 -26.99
C PRO A 830 -1.62 15.79 -27.41
N ALA A 831 -2.27 14.62 -27.46
CA ALA A 831 -3.69 14.46 -27.78
C ALA A 831 -4.18 13.07 -27.31
N GLN A 832 -5.49 12.82 -27.45
CA GLN A 832 -6.02 11.45 -27.41
C GLN A 832 -5.84 10.78 -28.78
N TYR A 833 -5.36 9.54 -28.75
CA TYR A 833 -5.11 8.71 -29.92
C TYR A 833 -5.75 7.34 -29.75
N ARG A 834 -6.28 6.77 -30.83
CA ARG A 834 -6.73 5.38 -30.85
C ARG A 834 -5.54 4.43 -31.06
N LEU A 835 -5.24 3.63 -30.05
CA LEU A 835 -4.27 2.55 -30.09
C LEU A 835 -4.96 1.30 -30.66
N THR A 836 -4.53 0.81 -31.82
CA THR A 836 -5.18 -0.34 -32.51
C THR A 836 -4.19 -1.47 -32.76
N VAL A 837 -4.58 -2.70 -32.44
CA VAL A 837 -3.89 -3.92 -32.91
C VAL A 837 -4.70 -4.59 -34.01
N THR A 838 -4.05 -5.00 -35.10
CA THR A 838 -4.69 -5.61 -36.28
C THR A 838 -3.89 -6.81 -36.78
N GLY A 839 -4.55 -7.95 -36.99
CA GLY A 839 -3.98 -9.18 -37.54
C GLY A 839 -3.87 -9.20 -39.07
N ARG A 840 -3.98 -10.39 -39.67
CA ARG A 840 -3.92 -10.60 -41.15
C ARG A 840 -5.02 -9.88 -41.92
N ALA A 841 -6.15 -9.58 -41.29
CA ALA A 841 -7.30 -8.91 -41.90
C ALA A 841 -7.85 -7.83 -40.96
N ALA A 842 -8.50 -6.80 -41.52
CA ALA A 842 -8.87 -5.58 -40.79
C ALA A 842 -10.01 -5.77 -39.76
N ASP A 843 -10.85 -6.78 -39.98
CA ASP A 843 -11.89 -7.26 -39.07
C ASP A 843 -11.31 -7.98 -37.83
N ARG A 844 -10.11 -8.57 -37.93
CA ARG A 844 -9.32 -9.03 -36.77
C ARG A 844 -8.56 -7.87 -36.14
N SER A 845 -9.29 -6.89 -35.58
CA SER A 845 -8.70 -5.78 -34.84
C SER A 845 -9.37 -5.50 -33.51
N ALA A 846 -8.60 -4.94 -32.58
CA ALA A 846 -9.08 -4.41 -31.30
C ALA A 846 -8.46 -3.02 -31.08
N TYR A 847 -9.23 -2.11 -30.48
CA TYR A 847 -8.78 -0.75 -30.20
C TYR A 847 -8.96 -0.36 -28.73
N LYS A 848 -8.14 0.58 -28.28
CA LYS A 848 -8.19 1.20 -26.95
C LYS A 848 -7.80 2.68 -27.09
N GLU A 849 -8.32 3.55 -26.24
CA GLU A 849 -7.94 4.96 -26.27
C GLU A 849 -6.66 5.19 -25.43
N LEU A 850 -5.75 6.03 -25.95
CA LEU A 850 -4.45 6.36 -25.39
C LEU A 850 -4.30 7.88 -25.28
N THR A 851 -4.03 8.41 -24.08
CA THR A 851 -3.78 9.84 -23.87
C THR A 851 -2.29 10.15 -23.91
N VAL A 852 -1.83 10.83 -24.95
CA VAL A 852 -0.45 11.34 -25.05
C VAL A 852 -0.38 12.68 -24.31
N THR A 853 0.44 12.73 -23.27
CA THR A 853 0.65 13.90 -22.40
C THR A 853 1.88 14.70 -22.85
N PRO A 854 1.94 16.02 -22.60
CA PRO A 854 3.15 16.80 -22.84
C PRO A 854 4.31 16.27 -21.99
N LYS A 855 5.51 16.32 -22.57
CA LYS A 855 6.77 16.09 -21.87
C LYS A 855 6.88 17.09 -20.70
N PRO A 856 7.22 16.67 -19.46
CA PRO A 856 7.34 17.59 -18.34
C PRO A 856 8.42 18.65 -18.61
N PRO A 857 8.31 19.86 -18.04
CA PRO A 857 9.31 20.90 -18.22
C PRO A 857 10.68 20.41 -17.72
N PRO A 858 11.79 20.78 -18.39
CA PRO A 858 13.12 20.37 -17.96
C PRO A 858 13.45 20.96 -16.59
N ASP A 859 13.79 20.09 -15.64
CA ASP A 859 14.34 20.44 -14.34
C ASP A 859 15.59 21.32 -14.50
N LEU A 860 15.64 22.45 -13.80
CA LEU A 860 16.80 23.36 -13.78
C LEU A 860 17.82 23.02 -12.68
N SER A 861 17.58 22.01 -11.84
CA SER A 861 18.44 21.71 -10.68
C SER A 861 19.87 21.28 -11.07
N GLY A 862 20.81 21.50 -10.16
CA GLY A 862 22.24 21.21 -10.32
C GLY A 862 23.07 22.45 -10.71
N ARG A 863 24.28 22.21 -11.23
CA ARG A 863 25.30 23.26 -11.39
C ARG A 863 25.21 24.04 -12.71
N TRP A 864 25.16 25.35 -12.60
CA TRP A 864 25.14 26.30 -13.73
C TRP A 864 26.25 27.35 -13.63
N GLY A 865 26.84 27.71 -14.77
CA GLY A 865 27.88 28.74 -14.90
C GLY A 865 29.23 28.42 -14.22
N GLY A 866 29.32 27.31 -13.50
CA GLY A 866 30.48 26.90 -12.69
C GLY A 866 30.42 27.36 -11.23
N TYR A 867 29.47 28.22 -10.86
CA TYR A 867 29.40 28.86 -9.53
C TYR A 867 28.01 28.93 -8.90
N LEU A 868 26.93 28.55 -9.60
CA LEU A 868 25.58 28.43 -9.03
C LEU A 868 25.16 26.97 -8.94
N ASP A 869 24.60 26.57 -7.80
CA ASP A 869 23.88 25.32 -7.61
C ASP A 869 22.39 25.64 -7.45
N PHE A 870 21.60 25.32 -8.48
CA PHE A 870 20.15 25.52 -8.50
C PHE A 870 19.43 24.32 -7.88
N ARG A 871 18.35 24.57 -7.15
CA ARG A 871 17.52 23.56 -6.49
C ARG A 871 16.05 23.90 -6.67
N ASP A 872 15.24 22.94 -7.12
CA ASP A 872 13.78 23.05 -7.08
C ASP A 872 13.31 23.20 -5.62
N VAL A 873 12.62 24.31 -5.33
CA VAL A 873 11.96 24.56 -4.03
C VAL A 873 10.45 24.32 -4.10
N GLY A 874 9.97 23.81 -5.23
CA GLY A 874 8.60 23.38 -5.47
C GLY A 874 7.81 24.33 -6.37
N GLY A 875 6.78 23.78 -7.03
CA GLY A 875 5.83 24.56 -7.82
C GLY A 875 6.41 25.21 -9.10
N GLY A 876 7.57 24.74 -9.58
CA GLY A 876 8.29 25.37 -10.69
C GLY A 876 9.10 26.60 -10.26
N SER A 877 9.49 26.67 -8.98
CA SER A 877 10.35 27.70 -8.42
C SER A 877 11.70 27.10 -8.01
N TYR A 878 12.79 27.85 -8.22
CA TYR A 878 14.15 27.40 -7.97
C TYR A 878 14.96 28.45 -7.22
N GLU A 879 15.76 27.99 -6.26
CA GLU A 879 16.76 28.79 -5.54
C GLU A 879 18.16 28.46 -6.10
N GLY A 880 18.94 29.48 -6.45
CA GLY A 880 20.33 29.37 -6.87
C GLY A 880 21.27 29.87 -5.78
N THR A 881 22.11 28.96 -5.26
CA THR A 881 23.09 29.25 -4.20
C THR A 881 24.53 29.25 -4.74
N ARG A 882 25.43 30.05 -4.17
CA ARG A 882 26.84 30.09 -4.59
C ARG A 882 27.55 28.78 -4.22
N HIS A 883 28.04 28.07 -5.23
CA HIS A 883 28.86 26.88 -5.10
C HIS A 883 30.32 27.16 -5.45
N GLY A 884 31.21 27.02 -4.46
CA GLY A 884 32.65 27.25 -4.61
C GLY A 884 33.22 27.98 -3.38
N PRO A 885 34.46 28.47 -3.43
CA PRO A 885 34.97 29.41 -2.43
C PRO A 885 34.22 30.75 -2.52
N ASP A 886 34.37 31.56 -1.46
CA ASP A 886 33.92 32.95 -1.43
C ASP A 886 34.46 33.74 -2.63
N TRP A 887 33.62 34.62 -3.21
CA TRP A 887 33.97 35.37 -4.41
C TRP A 887 33.93 36.88 -4.17
N VAL A 888 35.08 37.53 -4.35
CA VAL A 888 35.21 38.99 -4.30
C VAL A 888 34.77 39.58 -5.65
N GLU A 889 33.73 40.42 -5.63
CA GLU A 889 33.24 41.10 -6.83
C GLU A 889 34.24 42.21 -7.25
N PRO A 890 34.79 42.20 -8.48
CA PRO A 890 35.95 43.02 -8.81
C PRO A 890 35.77 44.54 -8.84
N ASN A 891 34.53 45.06 -8.82
CA ASN A 891 34.25 46.50 -8.97
C ASN A 891 34.01 47.16 -7.62
N SER A 892 33.31 46.45 -6.72
CA SER A 892 32.99 46.85 -5.35
C SER A 892 34.04 46.40 -4.33
N GLY A 893 34.81 45.35 -4.63
CA GLY A 893 35.69 44.68 -3.68
C GLY A 893 34.95 43.89 -2.58
N CYS A 894 33.62 43.78 -2.68
CA CYS A 894 32.77 43.14 -1.69
C CYS A 894 32.63 41.63 -1.96
N THR A 895 32.44 40.83 -0.90
CA THR A 895 32.54 39.37 -0.98
C THR A 895 31.16 38.69 -0.92
N TYR A 896 30.85 37.87 -1.92
CA TYR A 896 29.76 36.89 -1.87
C TYR A 896 30.24 35.62 -1.14
N PRO A 897 29.64 35.25 -0.01
CA PRO A 897 30.03 34.05 0.74
C PRO A 897 29.57 32.76 0.05
N SER A 898 30.34 31.70 0.22
CA SER A 898 29.99 30.34 -0.17
C SER A 898 28.67 29.90 0.47
N GLY A 899 27.83 29.20 -0.30
CA GLY A 899 26.51 28.72 0.13
C GLY A 899 25.43 29.79 0.26
N GLY A 900 25.74 31.08 0.06
CA GLY A 900 24.74 32.15 0.11
C GLY A 900 23.76 32.10 -1.07
N PRO A 901 22.49 32.49 -0.88
CA PRO A 901 21.52 32.62 -1.97
C PRO A 901 21.86 33.84 -2.84
N GLU A 902 21.75 33.64 -4.16
CA GLU A 902 22.02 34.64 -5.19
C GLU A 902 20.94 34.77 -6.24
N VAL A 903 20.10 33.74 -6.43
CA VAL A 903 19.00 33.75 -7.41
C VAL A 903 17.74 33.14 -6.80
N HIS A 904 16.60 33.78 -7.00
CA HIS A 904 15.29 33.13 -6.94
C HIS A 904 14.63 33.25 -8.31
N LEU A 905 14.06 32.17 -8.85
CA LEU A 905 13.27 32.23 -10.09
C LEU A 905 12.06 31.30 -10.04
N SER A 906 11.03 31.62 -10.80
CA SER A 906 9.81 30.82 -10.92
C SER A 906 9.22 30.92 -12.33
N GLY A 907 8.49 29.89 -12.76
CA GLY A 907 7.80 29.89 -14.06
C GLY A 907 7.92 28.56 -14.79
N GLN A 908 7.90 28.62 -16.13
CA GLN A 908 7.89 27.45 -17.00
C GLN A 908 8.76 27.69 -18.23
N ALA A 909 9.37 26.62 -18.76
CA ALA A 909 10.18 26.71 -19.97
C ALA A 909 9.38 27.29 -21.16
N PRO A 910 9.97 28.17 -21.99
CA PRO A 910 11.38 28.58 -21.96
C PRO A 910 11.71 29.75 -21.02
N THR A 911 10.74 30.42 -20.39
CA THR A 911 10.95 31.71 -19.72
C THR A 911 10.48 31.73 -18.27
N TYR A 912 11.43 31.98 -17.36
CA TYR A 912 11.21 32.11 -15.93
C TYR A 912 11.44 33.57 -15.50
N GLN A 913 10.76 34.00 -14.45
CA GLN A 913 10.88 35.34 -13.86
C GLN A 913 11.30 35.23 -12.40
N GLY A 914 12.04 36.22 -11.92
CA GLY A 914 12.51 36.23 -10.54
C GLY A 914 13.46 37.39 -10.27
N GLU A 915 14.48 37.11 -9.50
CA GLU A 915 15.43 38.09 -8.98
C GLU A 915 16.84 37.49 -8.87
N ILE A 916 17.85 38.33 -9.03
CA ILE A 916 19.25 38.02 -8.79
C ILE A 916 19.82 39.06 -7.82
N ARG A 917 20.74 38.62 -6.97
CA ARG A 917 21.35 39.45 -5.94
C ARG A 917 22.42 40.34 -6.56
N TRP A 918 22.25 41.65 -6.41
CA TRP A 918 23.24 42.67 -6.74
C TRP A 918 24.06 43.00 -5.48
N ILE A 919 25.25 43.59 -5.70
CA ILE A 919 26.17 44.01 -4.65
C ILE A 919 26.67 45.42 -4.94
N TYR A 920 26.77 46.23 -3.89
CA TYR A 920 27.27 47.59 -3.93
C TYR A 920 28.29 47.81 -2.81
N GLY A 921 29.23 48.72 -3.01
CA GLY A 921 30.31 49.01 -2.07
C GLY A 921 31.51 49.61 -2.79
N THR A 922 32.62 49.82 -2.10
CA THR A 922 33.85 50.33 -2.72
C THR A 922 35.08 49.81 -1.97
N ASN A 923 35.99 49.13 -2.68
CA ASN A 923 37.19 48.48 -2.13
C ASN A 923 36.92 47.52 -0.96
N GLY A 924 35.74 46.93 -0.86
CA GLY A 924 35.31 46.07 0.25
C GLY A 924 34.73 46.82 1.46
N GLU A 925 34.57 48.14 1.39
CA GLU A 925 33.88 48.95 2.39
C GLU A 925 32.43 49.23 1.98
N ASN A 926 31.55 49.38 2.98
CA ASN A 926 30.11 49.65 2.83
C ASN A 926 29.38 48.64 1.91
N CYS A 927 29.73 47.36 2.05
CA CYS A 927 29.15 46.27 1.28
C CYS A 927 27.67 46.07 1.58
N ASP A 928 26.84 46.22 0.57
CA ASP A 928 25.38 46.18 0.65
C ASP A 928 24.81 45.32 -0.49
N PHE A 929 23.67 44.66 -0.24
CA PHE A 929 23.11 43.65 -1.14
C PHE A 929 21.61 43.84 -1.33
N GLU A 930 21.18 43.96 -2.59
CA GLU A 930 19.78 44.12 -2.96
C GLU A 930 19.37 43.08 -4.01
N TRP A 931 18.08 42.79 -4.10
CA TRP A 931 17.52 41.90 -5.12
C TRP A 931 17.04 42.72 -6.32
N GLY A 932 17.63 42.46 -7.48
CA GLY A 932 17.27 43.09 -8.76
C GLY A 932 16.43 42.15 -9.61
N ALA A 933 15.35 42.65 -10.20
CA ALA A 933 14.45 41.87 -11.04
C ALA A 933 15.21 41.21 -12.20
N ALA A 934 14.85 39.97 -12.54
CA ALA A 934 15.56 39.16 -13.53
C ALA A 934 14.62 38.26 -14.34
N THR A 935 14.86 38.21 -15.65
CA THR A 935 14.26 37.23 -16.57
C THR A 935 15.30 36.20 -16.98
N PHE A 936 14.91 34.92 -16.97
CA PHE A 936 15.76 33.79 -17.32
C PHE A 936 15.14 33.07 -18.52
N THR A 937 15.92 32.81 -19.56
CA THR A 937 15.46 32.15 -20.79
C THR A 937 16.32 30.93 -21.09
N LEU A 938 15.69 29.75 -21.05
CA LEU A 938 16.29 28.46 -21.35
C LEU A 938 16.36 28.24 -22.86
N GLY A 939 17.53 27.84 -23.35
CA GLY A 939 17.77 27.49 -24.75
C GLY A 939 17.09 26.17 -25.14
N ALA A 940 16.87 25.99 -26.44
CA ALA A 940 16.33 24.75 -27.00
C ALA A 940 17.26 23.52 -26.82
N ASP A 941 18.48 23.72 -26.31
CA ASP A 941 19.42 22.68 -25.93
C ASP A 941 19.20 22.13 -24.50
N GLY A 942 18.32 22.75 -23.71
CA GLY A 942 18.09 22.42 -22.29
C GLY A 942 19.27 22.69 -21.35
N ASN A 943 20.36 23.27 -21.86
CA ASN A 943 21.66 23.36 -21.19
C ASN A 943 22.26 24.78 -21.20
N THR A 944 21.66 25.73 -21.91
CA THR A 944 22.04 27.15 -21.90
C THR A 944 20.92 27.98 -21.26
N LEU A 945 21.21 28.73 -20.19
CA LEU A 945 20.27 29.62 -19.50
C LEU A 945 20.76 31.06 -19.61
N THR A 946 20.04 31.89 -20.37
CA THR A 946 20.36 33.32 -20.54
C THR A 946 19.64 34.13 -19.48
N VAL A 947 20.39 34.93 -18.73
CA VAL A 947 19.89 35.79 -17.65
C VAL A 947 19.94 37.24 -18.10
N ARG A 948 18.89 38.02 -17.82
CA ARG A 948 18.88 39.48 -17.99
C ARG A 948 18.24 40.12 -16.75
N SER A 949 18.99 40.96 -16.04
CA SER A 949 18.53 41.60 -14.80
C SER A 949 18.69 43.13 -14.84
N GLU A 950 17.78 43.81 -14.17
CA GLU A 950 17.76 45.26 -13.96
C GLU A 950 18.45 45.64 -12.64
N ASP A 951 19.16 46.77 -12.65
CA ASP A 951 19.86 47.32 -11.49
C ASP A 951 18.86 47.99 -10.53
N PRO A 952 18.63 47.48 -9.30
CA PRO A 952 17.63 48.05 -8.40
C PRO A 952 17.94 49.50 -7.97
N ARG A 953 19.18 49.97 -8.14
CA ARG A 953 19.59 51.35 -7.84
C ARG A 953 19.64 52.28 -9.06
N ASP A 954 19.54 51.76 -10.29
CA ASP A 954 19.50 52.53 -11.53
C ASP A 954 18.50 51.93 -12.54
N PRO A 955 17.17 52.12 -12.34
CA PRO A 955 16.14 51.54 -13.21
C PRO A 955 16.33 51.94 -14.68
N GLY A 956 16.37 50.95 -15.57
CA GLY A 956 16.78 51.11 -16.97
C GLY A 956 18.23 50.70 -17.26
N HIS A 957 19.09 50.48 -16.25
CA HIS A 957 20.39 49.82 -16.39
C HIS A 957 20.23 48.29 -16.29
N TRP A 958 20.82 47.55 -17.23
CA TRP A 958 20.65 46.08 -17.30
C TRP A 958 21.99 45.36 -17.44
N ARG A 959 22.15 44.25 -16.71
CA ARG A 959 23.22 43.26 -16.93
C ARG A 959 22.64 42.01 -17.58
N SER A 960 23.44 41.34 -18.42
CA SER A 960 23.10 40.04 -18.99
C SER A 960 24.25 39.06 -18.86
N ALA A 961 23.91 37.78 -18.72
CA ALA A 961 24.85 36.67 -18.59
C ALA A 961 24.29 35.42 -19.27
N THR A 962 25.16 34.47 -19.60
CA THR A 962 24.77 33.17 -20.12
C THR A 962 25.40 32.08 -19.27
N LEU A 963 24.57 31.41 -18.49
CA LEU A 963 24.97 30.25 -17.70
C LEU A 963 24.86 29.00 -18.58
N ARG A 964 25.84 28.09 -18.46
CA ARG A 964 25.73 26.74 -19.02
C ARG A 964 25.65 25.71 -17.90
N ARG A 965 24.87 24.66 -18.13
CA ARG A 965 24.83 23.47 -17.28
C ARG A 965 26.19 22.76 -17.36
N ASN A 966 26.67 22.23 -16.23
CA ASN A 966 27.98 21.54 -16.11
C ASN A 966 27.79 20.04 -15.89
#